data_AF-A0A9W4MXB9-F1
#
_entry.id   AF-A0A9W4MXB9-F1
#
_cell.length_a   1.000
_cell.length_b   1.000
_cell.length_c   1.000
_cell.angle_alpha   90.00
_cell.angle_beta   90.00
_cell.angle_gamma   90.00
#
_symmetry.space_group_name_H-M   'P 1'
#
loop_
_entity.id
_entity.type
_entity.pdbx_description
1 polymer ?
#
loop_
_entity_poly.entity_id
_entity_poly.type
_entity_poly.pdbx_seq_one_letter_code
_entity_poly.pdbx_strand_id
1 'polypeptide(L)'
;MTRKDLNGEAKGLRILIVGAGIGGLVAAIALRQAGHHVEIFERSRFANEVGAAIHLSPNANGVLRKLGINAVEFGAVEAELVSYLDGKLAIICADFESCENTHPLARRCISCPSRKPRECGDMYRWLLVHRAHFHEGLKKVAQAPGKGEPARLHTASKVVDVDTHTASVTLENGDVIEGDVLLGADGVHSITRNKISTDIKPFSSGKNAFRFLITRQQALDDPETASIAQDMGAVDMWDSEERRVVIYPCDNNEMLNFICLHPETDTPTAINPGGDSYNQQIGKDALLDVYKHFNPQVRKLLEKAHPQTLRLWPLLDMDALPTWVDDRLALLGDAAHPFLPYRASGGAMAIEDAVSLAVMLPGDISREEVPERLKVYEKARHERATTIQQMTRDSTKLQSPQSAWSMIAYIYGHDEFDHSAQVLRKHLWSQNPQVYWRQPIVFGPMPGPRQDWMGRDRVLKSTQSTFTTASIKFKTSRTLLQNLFPSDRYSFIAPGTVARASFSQTTLGGMDWLGGGGYRHIGLYIHGVQYKKENGEVLKGTYMPILFESLADPIVSGREELGMPKLYTAIDVHQRANSYRMQTSWQGAVWGHFELEDLTDEDPAADAGTIGGEADDGILVYRYIPKVGRDTKGQAEAEYPIFVPHAAESKVVPSKVTRVQRTSKAKVDIHGLDWDALPTLHHVVSRLGEIPIDEIIDAKVVSGFGVPDVSSAMRIE
;
A
#
# COMPACT_ATOMS: atom_id res chain seq x y z
N MET A 1 -4.39 -13.62 2.62
CA MET A 1 -4.84 -15.03 2.64
C MET A 1 -5.50 -15.29 1.31
N THR A 2 -5.02 -16.30 0.59
CA THR A 2 -5.34 -16.58 -0.81
C THR A 2 -6.75 -17.16 -0.99
N ARG A 3 -7.40 -16.86 -2.12
CA ARG A 3 -8.40 -17.79 -2.68
C ARG A 3 -7.69 -19.13 -2.92
N LYS A 4 -8.19 -20.20 -2.33
CA LYS A 4 -7.84 -21.58 -2.72
C LYS A 4 -9.01 -22.10 -3.53
N ASP A 5 -8.87 -22.11 -4.85
CA ASP A 5 -9.77 -22.91 -5.67
C ASP A 5 -9.39 -24.39 -5.54
N LEU A 6 -10.42 -25.25 -5.58
CA LEU A 6 -10.33 -26.65 -5.15
C LEU A 6 -9.75 -27.60 -6.21
N ASN A 7 -9.23 -27.07 -7.32
CA ASN A 7 -8.56 -27.79 -8.40
C ASN A 7 -7.19 -27.15 -8.65
N GLY A 8 -6.12 -27.94 -8.67
CA GLY A 8 -4.74 -27.43 -8.61
C GLY A 8 -4.22 -26.80 -9.91
N GLU A 9 -3.47 -25.70 -9.74
CA GLU A 9 -2.68 -24.95 -10.75
C GLU A 9 -3.54 -24.19 -11.79
N ALA A 10 -3.32 -22.89 -12.05
CA ALA A 10 -2.05 -22.15 -12.08
C ALA A 10 -1.86 -21.08 -10.98
N LYS A 11 -0.62 -20.58 -10.85
CA LYS A 11 -0.20 -19.44 -10.01
C LYS A 11 0.48 -18.38 -10.88
N GLY A 12 0.11 -17.11 -10.70
CA GLY A 12 0.79 -15.98 -11.32
C GLY A 12 0.53 -15.81 -12.81
N LEU A 13 0.32 -14.56 -13.22
CA LEU A 13 0.24 -14.16 -14.63
C LEU A 13 1.54 -14.42 -15.41
N ARG A 14 1.43 -14.64 -16.73
CA ARG A 14 2.55 -14.63 -17.70
C ARG A 14 2.81 -13.21 -18.19
N ILE A 15 3.98 -12.67 -17.86
CA ILE A 15 4.36 -11.28 -18.17
C ILE A 15 5.46 -11.26 -19.23
N LEU A 16 5.21 -10.51 -20.31
CA LEU A 16 6.14 -10.31 -21.40
C LEU A 16 6.79 -8.93 -21.28
N ILE A 17 8.12 -8.88 -21.28
CA ILE A 17 8.90 -7.63 -21.16
C ILE A 17 9.69 -7.42 -22.44
N VAL A 18 9.46 -6.30 -23.13
CA VAL A 18 10.20 -5.92 -24.33
C VAL A 18 11.38 -5.05 -23.91
N GLY A 19 12.60 -5.53 -24.12
CA GLY A 19 13.85 -4.84 -23.76
C GLY A 19 14.44 -5.32 -22.43
N ALA A 20 15.68 -5.79 -22.46
CA ALA A 20 16.44 -6.21 -21.27
C ALA A 20 17.33 -5.09 -20.73
N GLY A 21 16.83 -3.85 -20.73
CA GLY A 21 17.49 -2.73 -20.05
C GLY A 21 17.43 -2.86 -18.52
N ILE A 22 17.98 -1.87 -17.79
CA ILE A 22 17.96 -1.86 -16.32
C ILE A 22 16.53 -1.95 -15.78
N GLY A 23 15.60 -1.14 -16.31
CA GLY A 23 14.19 -1.19 -15.93
C GLY A 23 13.55 -2.56 -16.21
N GLY A 24 13.75 -3.11 -17.41
CA GLY A 24 13.21 -4.43 -17.78
C GLY A 24 13.75 -5.58 -16.92
N LEU A 25 15.04 -5.59 -16.61
CA LEU A 25 15.65 -6.59 -15.72
C LEU A 25 15.18 -6.44 -14.27
N VAL A 26 15.06 -5.23 -13.74
CA VAL A 26 14.55 -5.01 -12.38
C VAL A 26 13.06 -5.34 -12.30
N ALA A 27 12.27 -5.02 -13.34
CA ALA A 27 10.86 -5.41 -13.42
C ALA A 27 10.74 -6.93 -13.42
N ALA A 28 11.57 -7.63 -14.19
CA ALA A 28 11.60 -9.08 -14.20
C ALA A 28 11.92 -9.68 -12.83
N ILE A 29 12.90 -9.12 -12.11
CA ILE A 29 13.24 -9.55 -10.74
C ILE A 29 12.07 -9.27 -9.78
N ALA A 30 11.47 -8.08 -9.82
CA ALA A 30 10.40 -7.72 -8.90
C ALA A 30 9.13 -8.55 -9.13
N LEU A 31 8.73 -8.74 -10.39
CA LEU A 31 7.51 -9.47 -10.76
C LEU A 31 7.64 -10.99 -10.55
N ARG A 32 8.80 -11.60 -10.81
CA ARG A 32 9.02 -13.01 -10.44
C ARG A 32 8.96 -13.19 -8.92
N GLN A 33 9.51 -12.26 -8.14
CA GLN A 33 9.44 -12.31 -6.67
C GLN A 33 8.01 -12.16 -6.14
N ALA A 34 7.15 -11.43 -6.85
CA ALA A 34 5.70 -11.34 -6.56
C ALA A 34 4.93 -12.64 -6.91
N GLY A 35 5.51 -13.52 -7.73
CA GLY A 35 4.98 -14.85 -8.06
C GLY A 35 4.62 -15.08 -9.54
N HIS A 36 5.00 -14.17 -10.44
CA HIS A 36 4.68 -14.24 -11.87
C HIS A 36 5.70 -15.05 -12.69
N HIS A 37 5.24 -15.58 -13.83
CA HIS A 37 6.11 -16.15 -14.85
C HIS A 37 6.55 -15.04 -15.81
N VAL A 38 7.86 -14.76 -15.89
CA VAL A 38 8.37 -13.61 -16.66
C VAL A 38 9.24 -14.05 -17.84
N GLU A 39 8.96 -13.47 -19.01
CA GLU A 39 9.76 -13.63 -20.23
C GLU A 39 10.22 -12.26 -20.75
N ILE A 40 11.50 -12.13 -21.07
CA ILE A 40 12.15 -10.90 -21.51
C ILE A 40 12.67 -11.10 -22.92
N PHE A 41 12.34 -10.20 -23.84
CA PHE A 41 12.76 -10.25 -25.25
C PHE A 41 13.74 -9.12 -25.54
N GLU A 42 14.95 -9.48 -25.97
CA GLU A 42 16.04 -8.55 -26.24
C GLU A 42 16.63 -8.80 -27.63
N ARG A 43 16.75 -7.72 -28.41
CA ARG A 43 17.31 -7.74 -29.77
C ARG A 43 18.82 -7.98 -29.79
N SER A 44 19.54 -7.58 -28.75
CA SER A 44 20.98 -7.74 -28.61
C SER A 44 21.38 -9.19 -28.28
N ARG A 45 22.63 -9.54 -28.62
CA ARG A 45 23.34 -10.73 -28.10
C ARG A 45 24.29 -10.40 -26.94
N PHE A 46 24.32 -9.15 -26.49
CA PHE A 46 25.25 -8.61 -25.47
C PHE A 46 26.75 -8.78 -25.78
N ALA A 47 27.11 -8.97 -27.05
CA ALA A 47 28.47 -9.32 -27.46
C ALA A 47 29.54 -8.22 -27.21
N ASN A 48 29.15 -6.96 -27.00
CA ASN A 48 30.04 -5.81 -26.85
C ASN A 48 29.46 -4.75 -25.89
N GLU A 49 29.14 -5.11 -24.65
CA GLU A 49 28.65 -4.14 -23.64
C GLU A 49 29.75 -3.25 -23.05
N VAL A 50 30.32 -2.35 -23.87
CA VAL A 50 31.14 -1.23 -23.37
C VAL A 50 30.21 -0.09 -22.95
N GLY A 51 29.78 -0.10 -21.68
CA GLY A 51 28.83 0.87 -21.13
C GLY A 51 29.46 1.78 -20.07
N ALA A 52 29.46 3.09 -20.32
CA ALA A 52 29.84 4.09 -19.33
C ALA A 52 28.94 4.04 -18.08
N ALA A 53 29.48 4.45 -16.92
CA ALA A 53 28.90 4.26 -15.60
C ALA A 53 27.57 5.02 -15.37
N ILE A 54 26.90 4.66 -14.28
CA ILE A 54 25.63 5.25 -13.82
C ILE A 54 25.66 5.51 -12.30
N HIS A 55 24.79 6.40 -11.85
CA HIS A 55 24.52 6.63 -10.43
C HIS A 55 23.32 5.77 -10.00
N LEU A 56 23.38 5.23 -8.79
CA LEU A 56 22.24 4.70 -8.05
C LEU A 56 22.02 5.61 -6.84
N SER A 57 21.12 6.59 -7.00
CA SER A 57 20.76 7.52 -5.95
C SER A 57 19.99 6.82 -4.79
N PRO A 58 19.89 7.42 -3.60
CA PRO A 58 19.30 6.78 -2.40
C PRO A 58 17.94 6.11 -2.60
N ASN A 59 17.01 6.76 -3.30
CA ASN A 59 15.70 6.22 -3.70
C ASN A 59 15.80 4.92 -4.52
N ALA A 60 16.69 4.86 -5.51
CA ALA A 60 16.90 3.67 -6.35
C ALA A 60 17.63 2.56 -5.59
N ASN A 61 18.69 2.91 -4.84
CA ASN A 61 19.42 1.94 -4.02
C ASN A 61 18.51 1.33 -2.95
N GLY A 62 17.64 2.12 -2.31
CA GLY A 62 16.70 1.64 -1.30
C GLY A 62 15.75 0.57 -1.81
N VAL A 63 15.12 0.78 -2.96
CA VAL A 63 14.21 -0.23 -3.54
C VAL A 63 14.96 -1.44 -4.11
N LEU A 64 16.18 -1.28 -4.65
CA LEU A 64 17.04 -2.42 -5.01
C LEU A 64 17.38 -3.28 -3.77
N ARG A 65 17.70 -2.64 -2.63
CA ARG A 65 17.94 -3.34 -1.36
C ARG A 65 16.70 -4.07 -0.86
N LYS A 66 15.49 -3.52 -1.04
CA LYS A 66 14.21 -4.22 -0.76
C LYS A 66 14.03 -5.48 -1.63
N LEU A 67 14.50 -5.47 -2.88
CA LEU A 67 14.53 -6.65 -3.77
C LEU A 67 15.67 -7.65 -3.46
N GLY A 68 16.53 -7.36 -2.49
CA GLY A 68 17.69 -8.19 -2.15
C GLY A 68 18.91 -7.95 -3.04
N ILE A 69 18.93 -6.89 -3.84
CA ILE A 69 20.02 -6.55 -4.76
C ILE A 69 21.00 -5.61 -4.05
N ASN A 70 22.28 -5.97 -4.03
CA ASN A 70 23.34 -5.17 -3.42
C ASN A 70 24.37 -4.75 -4.48
N ALA A 71 24.26 -3.53 -5.01
CA ALA A 71 25.11 -3.10 -6.13
C ALA A 71 26.62 -3.08 -5.82
N VAL A 72 27.02 -3.02 -4.54
CA VAL A 72 28.44 -3.13 -4.12
C VAL A 72 29.05 -4.46 -4.54
N GLU A 73 28.27 -5.55 -4.59
CA GLU A 73 28.71 -6.87 -5.09
C GLU A 73 28.97 -6.87 -6.61
N PHE A 74 28.57 -5.80 -7.31
CA PHE A 74 28.81 -5.57 -8.74
C PHE A 74 29.83 -4.43 -8.98
N GLY A 75 30.70 -4.16 -8.00
CA GLY A 75 31.75 -3.15 -8.07
C GLY A 75 31.27 -1.71 -7.88
N ALA A 76 30.08 -1.49 -7.30
CA ALA A 76 29.60 -0.14 -7.02
C ALA A 76 30.39 0.53 -5.87
N VAL A 77 30.72 1.80 -6.07
CA VAL A 77 31.47 2.65 -5.15
C VAL A 77 30.50 3.60 -4.42
N GLU A 78 30.66 3.81 -3.11
CA GLU A 78 29.91 4.85 -2.38
C GLU A 78 30.41 6.25 -2.79
N ALA A 79 29.51 7.17 -3.10
CA ALA A 79 29.87 8.57 -3.36
C ALA A 79 30.17 9.28 -2.03
N GLU A 80 31.44 9.46 -1.70
CA GLU A 80 31.89 10.11 -0.46
C GLU A 80 32.00 11.64 -0.57
N LEU A 81 32.25 12.15 -1.78
CA LEU A 81 32.51 13.56 -2.03
C LEU A 81 31.84 14.00 -3.34
N VAL A 82 31.31 15.23 -3.35
CA VAL A 82 30.86 15.90 -4.57
C VAL A 82 31.54 17.27 -4.65
N SER A 83 32.31 17.52 -5.71
CA SER A 83 33.01 18.77 -5.94
C SER A 83 32.38 19.52 -7.11
N TYR A 84 32.16 20.83 -6.94
CA TYR A 84 31.82 21.74 -8.05
C TYR A 84 33.01 22.66 -8.30
N LEU A 85 33.54 22.65 -9.51
CA LEU A 85 34.86 23.20 -9.86
C LEU A 85 34.76 24.06 -11.13
N ASP A 86 35.53 25.15 -11.18
CA ASP A 86 35.62 26.01 -12.37
C ASP A 86 36.44 25.30 -13.46
N GLY A 87 35.86 25.16 -14.65
CA GLY A 87 36.45 24.47 -15.78
C GLY A 87 37.61 25.20 -16.45
N LYS A 88 37.83 26.50 -16.24
CA LYS A 88 38.90 27.29 -16.88
C LYS A 88 40.10 27.58 -15.97
N LEU A 89 39.88 27.71 -14.66
CA LEU A 89 40.93 28.15 -13.74
C LEU A 89 41.90 27.01 -13.36
N ALA A 90 43.20 27.26 -13.54
CA ALA A 90 44.24 26.57 -12.78
C ALA A 90 44.39 27.30 -11.41
N ILE A 91 44.11 26.60 -10.32
CA ILE A 91 43.76 27.14 -8.99
C ILE A 91 44.75 28.19 -8.43
N ILE A 92 44.29 29.46 -8.29
CA ILE A 92 44.79 30.59 -7.45
C ILE A 92 43.61 31.60 -7.32
N CYS A 93 43.18 32.20 -6.18
CA CYS A 93 43.35 31.95 -4.73
C CYS A 93 42.29 32.76 -3.91
N ALA A 94 42.33 32.63 -2.56
CA ALA A 94 41.89 33.57 -1.50
C ALA A 94 40.38 33.92 -1.24
N ASP A 95 40.01 33.69 0.02
CA ASP A 95 39.07 34.37 0.93
C ASP A 95 37.58 34.62 0.58
N PHE A 96 36.71 34.14 1.49
CA PHE A 96 36.10 35.05 2.46
C PHE A 96 35.92 34.35 3.83
N GLU A 97 36.67 34.84 4.82
CA GLU A 97 36.57 34.66 6.29
C GLU A 97 36.53 33.24 6.91
N SER A 98 37.47 33.03 7.85
CA SER A 98 37.66 31.87 8.77
C SER A 98 38.41 30.64 8.23
N CYS A 99 39.70 30.83 7.98
CA CYS A 99 40.67 29.73 7.99
C CYS A 99 41.16 29.50 9.44
N GLU A 100 40.91 28.31 10.00
CA GLU A 100 41.79 27.73 11.03
C GLU A 100 42.26 26.34 10.58
N ASN A 101 43.43 26.34 9.94
CA ASN A 101 44.46 25.31 10.02
C ASN A 101 44.07 23.86 9.65
N THR A 102 44.17 23.49 8.36
CA THR A 102 45.15 22.49 7.83
C THR A 102 44.77 21.78 6.50
N HIS A 103 44.76 22.49 5.35
CA HIS A 103 45.36 22.03 4.07
C HIS A 103 45.16 23.07 2.93
N PRO A 104 46.12 23.24 1.99
CA PRO A 104 46.04 24.27 0.95
C PRO A 104 45.44 23.77 -0.38
N LEU A 105 44.13 23.52 -0.43
CA LEU A 105 43.36 23.43 -1.68
C LEU A 105 41.95 23.99 -1.47
N ALA A 106 41.66 25.14 -2.09
CA ALA A 106 40.36 25.80 -2.02
C ALA A 106 39.29 25.05 -2.85
N ARG A 107 38.79 23.92 -2.33
CA ARG A 107 37.67 23.19 -2.91
C ARG A 107 36.35 23.76 -2.40
N ARG A 108 35.39 24.03 -3.30
CA ARG A 108 33.98 24.16 -2.93
C ARG A 108 33.38 22.77 -2.71
N CYS A 109 33.92 22.05 -1.73
CA CYS A 109 33.36 20.78 -1.26
C CYS A 109 32.02 21.05 -0.60
N ILE A 110 30.93 20.74 -1.29
CA ILE A 110 29.71 20.37 -0.59
C ILE A 110 30.00 18.95 -0.09
N SER A 111 30.21 18.79 1.21
CA SER A 111 30.33 17.45 1.79
C SER A 111 29.11 16.64 1.37
N CYS A 112 29.32 15.53 0.67
CA CYS A 112 28.20 14.71 0.21
C CYS A 112 27.35 14.32 1.44
N PRO A 113 26.01 14.35 1.34
CA PRO A 113 25.10 13.85 2.38
C PRO A 113 25.51 12.49 2.99
N SER A 114 26.20 11.65 2.22
CA SER A 114 26.76 10.38 2.64
C SER A 114 27.67 10.44 3.88
N ARG A 115 28.44 11.51 4.12
CA ARG A 115 29.35 11.53 5.30
C ARG A 115 28.64 11.51 6.64
N LYS A 116 27.34 11.86 6.71
CA LYS A 116 26.53 11.72 7.92
C LYS A 116 25.06 11.36 7.59
N PRO A 117 24.69 10.07 7.53
CA PRO A 117 23.32 9.66 7.22
C PRO A 117 22.28 10.18 8.23
N ARG A 118 22.70 10.55 9.45
CA ARG A 118 21.82 11.13 10.48
C ARG A 118 21.51 12.63 10.30
N GLU A 119 22.28 13.38 9.51
CA GLU A 119 22.05 14.83 9.32
C GLU A 119 21.30 15.15 8.03
N CYS A 120 21.36 14.29 7.01
CA CYS A 120 20.63 14.49 5.75
C CYS A 120 19.37 13.60 5.59
N GLY A 121 19.13 12.65 6.50
CA GLY A 121 17.89 11.85 6.52
C GLY A 121 17.82 10.68 5.53
N ASP A 122 18.82 10.53 4.64
CA ASP A 122 18.86 9.43 3.67
C ASP A 122 19.07 8.07 4.34
N MET A 123 18.09 7.17 4.21
CA MET A 123 18.16 5.78 4.71
C MET A 123 19.20 4.93 3.96
N TYR A 124 19.54 5.29 2.72
CA TYR A 124 20.41 4.52 1.83
C TYR A 124 21.51 5.38 1.21
N ARG A 125 22.64 4.75 0.88
CA ARG A 125 23.80 5.42 0.30
C ARG A 125 23.61 5.72 -1.18
N TRP A 126 24.25 6.79 -1.64
CA TRP A 126 24.42 7.06 -3.07
C TRP A 126 25.58 6.19 -3.59
N LEU A 127 25.33 5.40 -4.64
CA LEU A 127 26.34 4.54 -5.26
C LEU A 127 26.65 4.93 -6.71
N LEU A 128 27.84 4.58 -7.18
CA LEU A 128 28.38 4.81 -8.51
C LEU A 128 28.80 3.45 -9.09
N VAL A 129 28.19 2.99 -10.18
CA VAL A 129 28.39 1.62 -10.67
C VAL A 129 28.68 1.58 -12.17
N HIS A 130 29.58 0.67 -12.58
CA HIS A 130 29.85 0.42 -13.98
C HIS A 130 28.63 -0.25 -14.63
N ARG A 131 28.07 0.35 -15.68
CA ARG A 131 26.75 -0.03 -16.21
C ARG A 131 26.70 -1.49 -16.65
N ALA A 132 27.76 -1.98 -17.30
CA ALA A 132 27.83 -3.36 -17.76
C ALA A 132 27.91 -4.36 -16.59
N HIS A 133 28.62 -4.02 -15.50
CA HIS A 133 28.72 -4.89 -14.32
C HIS A 133 27.39 -4.93 -13.55
N PHE A 134 26.71 -3.78 -13.45
CA PHE A 134 25.37 -3.71 -12.89
C PHE A 134 24.35 -4.50 -13.72
N HIS A 135 24.38 -4.34 -15.05
CA HIS A 135 23.49 -5.07 -15.98
C HIS A 135 23.72 -6.58 -15.91
N GLU A 136 24.97 -7.04 -15.99
CA GLU A 136 25.33 -8.45 -15.86
C GLU A 136 24.91 -9.01 -14.49
N GLY A 137 25.08 -8.24 -13.41
CA GLY A 137 24.60 -8.59 -12.07
C GLY A 137 23.09 -8.76 -12.02
N LEU A 138 22.33 -7.79 -12.54
CA LEU A 138 20.87 -7.88 -12.64
C LEU A 138 20.41 -9.07 -13.50
N LYS A 139 21.05 -9.33 -14.64
CA LYS A 139 20.76 -10.47 -15.51
C LYS A 139 20.95 -11.80 -14.76
N LYS A 140 22.08 -11.95 -14.05
CA LYS A 140 22.34 -13.12 -13.20
C LYS A 140 21.27 -13.28 -12.12
N VAL A 141 20.88 -12.21 -11.41
CA VAL A 141 19.83 -12.26 -10.39
C VAL A 141 18.46 -12.62 -11.00
N ALA A 142 18.11 -12.09 -12.17
CA ALA A 142 16.86 -12.40 -12.86
C ALA A 142 16.75 -13.89 -13.23
N GLN A 143 17.86 -14.52 -13.65
CA GLN A 143 17.94 -15.91 -14.09
C GLN A 143 18.31 -16.92 -12.98
N ALA A 144 18.75 -16.47 -11.80
CA ALA A 144 19.15 -17.35 -10.69
C ALA A 144 17.96 -17.97 -9.94
N PRO A 145 18.10 -19.17 -9.33
CA PRO A 145 17.14 -19.69 -8.36
C PRO A 145 16.91 -18.70 -7.20
N GLY A 146 15.67 -18.58 -6.72
CA GLY A 146 15.32 -17.61 -5.69
C GLY A 146 13.83 -17.59 -5.36
N LYS A 147 13.32 -16.45 -4.89
CA LYS A 147 11.86 -16.24 -4.75
C LYS A 147 11.23 -16.16 -6.15
N GLY A 148 10.27 -17.05 -6.42
CA GLY A 148 9.62 -17.18 -7.72
C GLY A 148 10.48 -17.86 -8.79
N GLU A 149 9.87 -18.23 -9.91
CA GLU A 149 10.57 -18.90 -11.01
C GLU A 149 11.59 -17.97 -11.68
N PRO A 150 12.77 -18.47 -12.11
CA PRO A 150 13.73 -17.71 -12.92
C PRO A 150 13.10 -17.08 -14.16
N ALA A 151 13.39 -15.80 -14.41
CA ALA A 151 12.93 -15.11 -15.60
C ALA A 151 13.62 -15.69 -16.85
N ARG A 152 12.87 -15.90 -17.92
CA ARG A 152 13.38 -16.41 -19.20
C ARG A 152 13.84 -15.23 -20.05
N LEU A 153 15.13 -15.17 -20.38
CA LEU A 153 15.70 -14.10 -21.20
C LEU A 153 16.00 -14.63 -22.61
N HIS A 154 15.26 -14.12 -23.58
CA HIS A 154 15.37 -14.44 -25.00
C HIS A 154 16.21 -13.36 -25.70
N THR A 155 17.48 -13.67 -25.99
CA THR A 155 18.42 -12.78 -26.70
C THR A 155 18.41 -13.01 -28.21
N ALA A 156 18.73 -11.97 -28.99
CA ALA A 156 18.51 -11.94 -30.44
C ALA A 156 17.03 -12.10 -30.85
N SER A 157 16.11 -11.80 -29.93
CA SER A 157 14.66 -11.83 -30.13
C SER A 157 14.15 -10.40 -30.28
N LYS A 158 14.40 -9.83 -31.46
CA LYS A 158 13.91 -8.49 -31.81
C LYS A 158 12.39 -8.54 -32.00
N VAL A 159 11.66 -7.90 -31.09
CA VAL A 159 10.24 -7.60 -31.26
C VAL A 159 10.10 -6.53 -32.35
N VAL A 160 9.12 -6.71 -33.24
CA VAL A 160 8.83 -5.79 -34.37
C VAL A 160 7.42 -5.19 -34.28
N ASP A 161 6.49 -5.87 -33.61
CA ASP A 161 5.15 -5.34 -33.29
C ASP A 161 4.62 -5.96 -31.99
N VAL A 162 3.59 -5.35 -31.40
CA VAL A 162 2.91 -5.84 -30.20
C VAL A 162 1.41 -5.58 -30.25
N ASP A 163 0.60 -6.39 -29.57
CA ASP A 163 -0.84 -6.18 -29.43
C ASP A 163 -1.23 -6.04 -27.95
N THR A 164 -1.92 -4.94 -27.63
CA THR A 164 -2.20 -4.48 -26.26
C THR A 164 -3.39 -5.20 -25.62
N HIS A 165 -4.32 -5.72 -26.42
CA HIS A 165 -5.51 -6.44 -25.96
C HIS A 165 -5.21 -7.92 -25.65
N THR A 166 -4.49 -8.59 -26.54
CA THR A 166 -4.03 -9.97 -26.37
C THR A 166 -2.80 -10.08 -25.47
N ALA A 167 -2.14 -8.95 -25.17
CA ALA A 167 -0.85 -8.88 -24.50
C ALA A 167 0.20 -9.76 -25.19
N SER A 168 0.41 -9.54 -26.50
CA SER A 168 1.31 -10.36 -27.31
C SER A 168 2.45 -9.57 -27.97
N VAL A 169 3.54 -10.26 -28.26
CA VAL A 169 4.72 -9.74 -28.98
C VAL A 169 4.94 -10.52 -30.27
N THR A 170 5.22 -9.80 -31.36
CA THR A 170 5.59 -10.37 -32.66
C THR A 170 7.08 -10.18 -32.87
N LEU A 171 7.82 -11.27 -33.08
CA LEU A 171 9.25 -11.26 -33.33
C LEU A 171 9.59 -11.11 -34.82
N GLU A 172 10.81 -10.65 -35.13
CA GLU A 172 11.31 -10.46 -36.50
C GLU A 172 11.30 -11.73 -37.37
N ASN A 173 11.30 -12.92 -36.75
CA ASN A 173 11.17 -14.21 -37.44
C ASN A 173 9.72 -14.61 -37.74
N GLY A 174 8.73 -13.84 -37.29
CA GLY A 174 7.30 -14.11 -37.44
C GLY A 174 6.64 -14.85 -36.28
N ASP A 175 7.39 -15.26 -35.24
CA ASP A 175 6.80 -15.88 -34.05
C ASP A 175 5.96 -14.87 -33.27
N VAL A 176 4.77 -15.28 -32.83
CA VAL A 176 3.89 -14.50 -31.95
C VAL A 176 3.83 -15.20 -30.58
N ILE A 177 4.10 -14.46 -29.51
CA ILE A 177 4.04 -14.95 -28.14
C ILE A 177 2.98 -14.14 -27.37
N GLU A 178 1.94 -14.81 -26.87
CA GLU A 178 0.87 -14.22 -26.04
C GLU A 178 1.17 -14.32 -24.54
N GLY A 179 0.64 -13.38 -23.76
CA GLY A 179 0.71 -13.40 -22.30
C GLY A 179 -0.55 -12.80 -21.65
N ASP A 180 -0.37 -12.29 -20.44
CA ASP A 180 -1.41 -11.64 -19.65
C ASP A 180 -1.13 -10.15 -19.43
N VAL A 181 0.16 -9.77 -19.43
CA VAL A 181 0.64 -8.40 -19.26
C VAL A 181 1.82 -8.17 -20.19
N LEU A 182 1.86 -7.01 -20.83
CA LEU A 182 2.95 -6.56 -21.70
C LEU A 182 3.62 -5.33 -21.11
N LEU A 183 4.95 -5.34 -20.99
CA LEU A 183 5.73 -4.25 -20.44
C LEU A 183 6.75 -3.71 -21.47
N GLY A 184 6.62 -2.43 -21.81
CA GLY A 184 7.52 -1.70 -22.71
C GLY A 184 8.71 -1.11 -21.97
N ALA A 185 9.86 -1.80 -22.02
CA ALA A 185 11.15 -1.38 -21.44
C ALA A 185 12.23 -1.21 -22.52
N ASP A 186 11.82 -0.96 -23.77
CA ASP A 186 12.61 -0.93 -25.00
C ASP A 186 13.32 0.41 -25.28
N GLY A 187 13.27 1.31 -24.30
CA GLY A 187 14.12 2.51 -24.22
C GLY A 187 13.69 3.66 -25.13
N VAL A 188 14.59 4.63 -25.33
CA VAL A 188 14.25 5.89 -26.02
C VAL A 188 13.71 5.69 -27.45
N HIS A 189 14.14 4.64 -28.17
CA HIS A 189 13.62 4.29 -29.50
C HIS A 189 12.48 3.25 -29.47
N SER A 190 11.70 3.23 -28.38
CA SER A 190 10.61 2.28 -28.13
C SER A 190 9.67 2.08 -29.34
N ILE A 191 9.44 0.82 -29.68
CA ILE A 191 8.36 0.41 -30.59
C ILE A 191 7.03 0.27 -29.83
N THR A 192 7.07 -0.12 -28.55
CA THR A 192 5.86 -0.31 -27.74
C THR A 192 5.13 1.02 -27.50
N ARG A 193 5.87 2.13 -27.34
CA ARG A 193 5.31 3.49 -27.26
C ARG A 193 4.45 3.86 -28.46
N ASN A 194 4.69 3.32 -29.66
CA ASN A 194 3.88 3.62 -30.85
C ASN A 194 2.42 3.16 -30.70
N LYS A 195 2.10 2.28 -29.76
CA LYS A 195 0.71 1.89 -29.42
C LYS A 195 0.01 2.93 -28.54
N ILE A 196 0.77 3.75 -27.82
CA ILE A 196 0.28 4.86 -26.99
C ILE A 196 0.23 6.17 -27.80
N SER A 197 1.29 6.49 -28.54
CA SER A 197 1.36 7.67 -29.41
C SER A 197 2.38 7.47 -30.52
N THR A 198 1.96 7.72 -31.76
CA THR A 198 2.84 7.80 -32.93
C THR A 198 3.44 9.18 -33.16
N ASP A 199 2.95 10.20 -32.44
CA ASP A 199 3.25 11.60 -32.70
C ASP A 199 4.34 12.14 -31.78
N ILE A 200 4.34 11.70 -30.52
CA ILE A 200 5.36 12.04 -29.52
C ILE A 200 6.63 11.21 -29.78
N LYS A 201 7.68 11.90 -30.21
CA LYS A 201 8.97 11.30 -30.59
C LYS A 201 10.13 11.99 -29.86
N PRO A 202 11.22 11.26 -29.55
CA PRO A 202 12.42 11.88 -29.03
C PRO A 202 13.01 12.89 -30.02
N PHE A 203 13.47 14.03 -29.50
CA PHE A 203 14.12 15.11 -30.25
C PHE A 203 15.47 15.47 -29.61
N SER A 204 16.36 16.16 -30.35
CA SER A 204 17.63 16.62 -29.76
C SER A 204 17.39 17.72 -28.74
N SER A 205 18.02 17.63 -27.57
CA SER A 205 18.07 18.72 -26.58
C SER A 205 19.04 19.84 -26.94
N GLY A 206 19.64 19.82 -28.14
CA GLY A 206 20.67 20.76 -28.58
C GLY A 206 22.06 20.49 -27.99
N LYS A 207 22.26 19.34 -27.34
CA LYS A 207 23.52 18.98 -26.66
C LYS A 207 23.95 17.54 -26.91
N ASN A 208 25.27 17.36 -26.92
CA ASN A 208 25.93 16.07 -27.03
C ASN A 208 26.77 15.78 -25.78
N ALA A 209 27.13 14.50 -25.60
CA ALA A 209 27.99 14.03 -24.52
C ALA A 209 29.07 13.09 -25.05
N PHE A 210 30.35 13.43 -24.89
CA PHE A 210 31.39 12.41 -24.98
C PHE A 210 31.34 11.54 -23.71
N ARG A 211 31.41 10.23 -23.86
CA ARG A 211 31.51 9.27 -22.75
C ARG A 211 32.65 8.30 -23.01
N PHE A 212 33.46 8.07 -21.98
CA PHE A 212 34.56 7.10 -22.00
C PHE A 212 34.98 6.73 -20.57
N LEU A 213 35.87 5.75 -20.49
CA LEU A 213 36.49 5.28 -19.26
C LEU A 213 38.02 5.32 -19.42
N ILE A 214 38.73 5.57 -18.33
CA ILE A 214 40.17 5.30 -18.18
C ILE A 214 40.38 4.55 -16.86
N THR A 215 41.50 3.86 -16.70
CA THR A 215 41.86 3.33 -15.37
C THR A 215 42.20 4.49 -14.43
N ARG A 216 41.89 4.35 -13.15
CA ARG A 216 42.31 5.32 -12.13
C ARG A 216 43.84 5.38 -12.02
N GLN A 217 44.52 4.26 -12.24
CA GLN A 217 45.99 4.21 -12.24
C GLN A 217 46.62 5.12 -13.31
N GLN A 218 46.10 5.14 -14.55
CA GLN A 218 46.57 6.07 -15.60
C GLN A 218 46.46 7.56 -15.25
N ALA A 219 45.56 7.91 -14.33
CA ALA A 219 45.41 9.26 -13.78
C ALA A 219 46.34 9.53 -12.59
N LEU A 220 46.68 8.50 -11.81
CA LEU A 220 47.59 8.58 -10.65
C LEU A 220 49.08 8.52 -11.04
N ASP A 221 49.43 7.80 -12.10
CA ASP A 221 50.81 7.67 -12.63
C ASP A 221 51.36 8.98 -13.20
N ASP A 222 50.48 9.95 -13.46
CA ASP A 222 50.80 11.26 -14.00
C ASP A 222 50.69 12.32 -12.89
N PRO A 223 51.82 12.90 -12.43
CA PRO A 223 51.85 13.83 -11.30
C PRO A 223 50.96 15.07 -11.48
N GLU A 224 50.66 15.45 -12.73
CA GLU A 224 49.80 16.61 -13.01
C GLU A 224 48.30 16.27 -12.96
N THR A 225 47.92 15.00 -13.07
CA THR A 225 46.51 14.57 -12.97
C THR A 225 46.17 13.81 -11.68
N ALA A 226 47.18 13.36 -10.93
CA ALA A 226 47.00 12.55 -9.72
C ALA A 226 46.09 13.20 -8.67
N SER A 227 46.15 14.53 -8.51
CA SER A 227 45.34 15.27 -7.54
C SER A 227 43.83 15.23 -7.78
N ILE A 228 43.40 14.91 -9.00
CA ILE A 228 41.98 14.72 -9.36
C ILE A 228 41.54 13.28 -9.05
N ALA A 229 42.45 12.31 -9.21
CA ALA A 229 42.15 10.89 -8.99
C ALA A 229 42.38 10.42 -7.54
N GLN A 230 43.09 11.17 -6.70
CA GLN A 230 43.59 10.73 -5.38
C GLN A 230 42.50 10.32 -4.39
N ASP A 231 41.31 10.93 -4.44
CA ASP A 231 40.22 10.66 -3.51
C ASP A 231 39.38 9.46 -3.96
N MET A 232 38.98 8.61 -3.03
CA MET A 232 38.04 7.52 -3.28
C MET A 232 36.60 8.06 -3.28
N GLY A 233 35.72 7.51 -4.12
CA GLY A 233 34.31 7.88 -4.15
C GLY A 233 34.01 9.34 -4.52
N ALA A 234 34.95 10.06 -5.13
CA ALA A 234 34.80 11.48 -5.47
C ALA A 234 34.06 11.69 -6.81
N VAL A 235 33.02 12.53 -6.79
CA VAL A 235 32.30 12.97 -7.99
C VAL A 235 32.66 14.43 -8.26
N ASP A 236 33.54 14.67 -9.23
CA ASP A 236 33.98 16.00 -9.60
C ASP A 236 33.22 16.52 -10.82
N MET A 237 32.57 17.68 -10.68
CA MET A 237 31.85 18.38 -11.74
C MET A 237 32.60 19.66 -12.09
N TRP A 238 33.21 19.69 -13.28
CA TRP A 238 33.96 20.83 -13.81
C TRP A 238 33.11 21.59 -14.82
N ASP A 239 32.78 22.85 -14.52
CA ASP A 239 31.83 23.68 -15.28
C ASP A 239 32.52 24.88 -15.93
N SER A 240 32.31 25.08 -17.24
CA SER A 240 32.76 26.28 -17.95
C SER A 240 31.82 26.60 -19.11
N GLU A 241 31.17 27.77 -19.06
CA GLU A 241 30.17 28.20 -20.04
C GLU A 241 29.05 27.14 -20.18
N GLU A 242 28.74 26.69 -21.39
CA GLU A 242 27.73 25.66 -21.64
C GLU A 242 28.29 24.22 -21.60
N ARG A 243 29.55 24.05 -21.19
CA ARG A 243 30.28 22.78 -21.21
C ARG A 243 30.58 22.29 -19.79
N ARG A 244 30.40 20.99 -19.56
CA ARG A 244 30.65 20.33 -18.27
C ARG A 244 31.46 19.05 -18.48
N VAL A 245 32.45 18.80 -17.63
CA VAL A 245 33.12 17.49 -17.51
C VAL A 245 32.80 16.91 -16.13
N VAL A 246 32.15 15.76 -16.10
CA VAL A 246 31.88 15.00 -14.86
C VAL A 246 32.82 13.80 -14.81
N ILE A 247 33.56 13.68 -13.72
CA ILE A 247 34.53 12.60 -13.46
C ILE A 247 34.11 11.90 -12.17
N TYR A 248 34.01 10.57 -12.18
CA TYR A 248 33.75 9.81 -10.96
C TYR A 248 34.23 8.35 -11.06
N PRO A 249 34.59 7.72 -9.92
CA PRO A 249 35.02 6.33 -9.91
C PRO A 249 33.85 5.36 -10.08
N CYS A 250 34.15 4.22 -10.69
CA CYS A 250 33.33 3.02 -10.68
C CYS A 250 34.24 1.79 -10.58
N ASP A 251 33.62 0.61 -10.49
CA ASP A 251 34.33 -0.68 -10.48
C ASP A 251 35.40 -0.76 -9.38
N ASN A 252 34.96 -0.74 -8.12
CA ASN A 252 35.82 -0.77 -6.93
C ASN A 252 36.84 0.40 -6.81
N ASN A 253 36.60 1.53 -7.48
CA ASN A 253 37.53 2.64 -7.70
C ASN A 253 38.69 2.34 -8.67
N GLU A 254 38.67 1.24 -9.42
CA GLU A 254 39.72 0.93 -10.38
C GLU A 254 39.57 1.72 -11.69
N MET A 255 38.34 2.14 -12.02
CA MET A 255 38.02 2.87 -13.25
C MET A 255 37.48 4.27 -12.96
N LEU A 256 37.82 5.25 -13.80
CA LEU A 256 37.26 6.59 -13.79
C LEU A 256 36.36 6.78 -15.03
N ASN A 257 35.11 7.14 -14.78
CA ASN A 257 34.11 7.43 -15.81
C ASN A 257 34.06 8.92 -16.13
N PHE A 258 34.07 9.25 -17.42
CA PHE A 258 34.00 10.62 -17.93
C PHE A 258 32.69 10.85 -18.68
N ILE A 259 32.02 11.97 -18.38
CA ILE A 259 30.88 12.48 -19.14
C ILE A 259 31.15 13.95 -19.47
N CYS A 260 31.39 14.24 -20.75
CA CYS A 260 31.75 15.58 -21.22
C CYS A 260 30.59 16.16 -22.06
N LEU A 261 29.75 16.97 -21.42
CA LEU A 261 28.57 17.63 -21.98
C LEU A 261 28.96 18.92 -22.72
N HIS A 262 28.41 19.15 -23.91
CA HIS A 262 28.68 20.33 -24.75
C HIS A 262 27.50 20.60 -25.71
N PRO A 263 27.37 21.83 -26.26
CA PRO A 263 26.44 22.13 -27.35
C PRO A 263 26.65 21.21 -28.57
N GLU A 264 25.58 20.77 -29.23
CA GLU A 264 25.69 19.86 -30.37
C GLU A 264 26.47 20.49 -31.55
N THR A 265 26.40 21.82 -31.68
CA THR A 265 27.09 22.65 -32.68
C THR A 265 28.61 22.54 -32.63
N ASP A 266 29.18 22.13 -31.49
CA ASP A 266 30.63 22.00 -31.31
C ASP A 266 31.18 20.69 -31.93
N THR A 267 30.31 19.78 -32.40
CA THR A 267 30.71 18.48 -32.96
C THR A 267 30.06 18.20 -34.32
N PRO A 268 30.84 17.77 -35.33
CA PRO A 268 30.32 17.58 -36.68
C PRO A 268 29.59 16.23 -36.83
N THR A 269 28.29 16.17 -36.50
CA THR A 269 27.38 15.18 -37.10
C THR A 269 25.91 15.61 -37.02
N ALA A 270 25.25 15.64 -38.19
CA ALA A 270 23.82 15.38 -38.25
C ALA A 270 23.59 13.89 -37.95
N ILE A 271 23.27 13.57 -36.70
CA ILE A 271 23.03 12.18 -36.28
C ILE A 271 21.65 11.75 -36.77
N ASN A 272 21.59 10.64 -37.50
CA ASN A 272 20.37 10.13 -38.09
C ASN A 272 19.49 9.47 -36.98
N PRO A 273 18.34 10.05 -36.57
CA PRO A 273 17.70 9.70 -35.28
C PRO A 273 17.04 8.31 -35.18
N GLY A 274 17.10 7.50 -36.24
CA GLY A 274 16.34 6.25 -36.37
C GLY A 274 17.14 5.03 -36.84
N GLY A 275 18.46 5.00 -36.66
CA GLY A 275 19.31 3.86 -37.03
C GLY A 275 20.05 3.25 -35.86
N ASP A 276 20.28 1.93 -35.89
CA ASP A 276 21.05 1.17 -34.88
C ASP A 276 22.59 1.42 -34.94
N SER A 277 23.00 2.64 -35.31
CA SER A 277 24.38 3.06 -35.50
C SER A 277 25.02 3.64 -34.24
N TYR A 278 24.99 2.90 -33.13
CA TYR A 278 25.65 3.23 -31.84
C TYR A 278 27.20 3.17 -31.88
N ASN A 279 27.81 3.45 -33.03
CA ASN A 279 29.23 3.22 -33.28
C ASN A 279 29.85 4.25 -34.25
N GLN A 280 29.52 5.54 -34.08
CA GLN A 280 30.23 6.63 -34.76
C GLN A 280 31.45 7.04 -33.94
N GLN A 281 32.62 6.61 -34.40
CA GLN A 281 33.91 6.79 -33.76
C GLN A 281 34.46 8.20 -34.05
N ILE A 282 33.82 9.21 -33.47
CA ILE A 282 34.35 10.59 -33.49
C ILE A 282 35.66 10.61 -32.71
N GLY A 283 36.69 11.15 -33.35
CA GLY A 283 38.07 11.07 -32.87
C GLY A 283 38.31 11.84 -31.57
N LYS A 284 39.33 11.38 -30.84
CA LYS A 284 39.89 12.05 -29.65
C LYS A 284 40.21 13.54 -29.91
N ASP A 285 40.60 13.88 -31.14
CA ASP A 285 40.92 15.26 -31.52
C ASP A 285 39.71 16.20 -31.41
N ALA A 286 38.50 15.72 -31.71
CA ALA A 286 37.28 16.51 -31.53
C ALA A 286 36.99 16.76 -30.04
N LEU A 287 37.14 15.74 -29.19
CA LEU A 287 37.06 15.90 -27.73
C LEU A 287 38.07 16.97 -27.25
N LEU A 288 39.31 16.94 -27.74
CA LEU A 288 40.33 17.90 -27.31
C LEU A 288 40.13 19.32 -27.85
N ASP A 289 39.47 19.50 -29.00
CA ASP A 289 39.12 20.83 -29.51
C ASP A 289 37.94 21.45 -28.74
N VAL A 290 36.87 20.68 -28.47
CA VAL A 290 35.70 21.14 -27.69
C VAL A 290 36.12 21.60 -26.28
N TYR A 291 37.07 20.90 -25.66
CA TYR A 291 37.57 21.20 -24.31
C TYR A 291 38.95 21.89 -24.31
N LYS A 292 39.37 22.52 -25.42
CA LYS A 292 40.71 23.14 -25.54
C LYS A 292 41.00 24.24 -24.53
N HIS A 293 39.95 24.89 -24.01
CA HIS A 293 40.02 25.96 -23.02
C HIS A 293 39.71 25.49 -21.58
N PHE A 294 39.57 24.18 -21.35
CA PHE A 294 39.44 23.64 -19.99
C PHE A 294 40.79 23.61 -19.25
N ASN A 295 40.71 23.48 -17.93
CA ASN A 295 41.83 23.35 -17.00
C ASN A 295 42.84 22.31 -17.53
N PRO A 296 44.15 22.63 -17.55
CA PRO A 296 45.18 21.75 -18.12
C PRO A 296 45.21 20.32 -17.55
N GLN A 297 44.91 20.14 -16.27
CA GLN A 297 44.85 18.83 -15.62
C GLN A 297 43.66 18.00 -16.13
N VAL A 298 42.48 18.62 -16.24
CA VAL A 298 41.29 17.98 -16.82
C VAL A 298 41.55 17.62 -18.28
N ARG A 299 42.12 18.55 -19.05
CA ARG A 299 42.51 18.29 -20.45
C ARG A 299 43.49 17.10 -20.57
N LYS A 300 44.50 17.00 -19.70
CA LYS A 300 45.42 15.85 -19.66
C LYS A 300 44.72 14.52 -19.36
N LEU A 301 43.63 14.53 -18.58
CA LEU A 301 42.78 13.36 -18.41
C LEU A 301 41.97 13.02 -19.68
N LEU A 302 41.43 14.02 -20.39
CA LEU A 302 40.80 13.82 -21.70
C LEU A 302 41.80 13.28 -22.73
N GLU A 303 43.07 13.68 -22.64
CA GLU A 303 44.18 13.15 -23.46
C GLU A 303 44.52 11.68 -23.16
N LYS A 304 43.97 11.07 -22.11
CA LYS A 304 44.08 9.62 -21.82
C LYS A 304 42.90 8.81 -22.38
N ALA A 305 41.88 9.45 -22.98
CA ALA A 305 40.72 8.77 -23.57
C ALA A 305 41.13 7.77 -24.66
N HIS A 306 40.70 6.52 -24.53
CA HIS A 306 41.02 5.47 -25.49
C HIS A 306 40.05 5.48 -26.71
N PRO A 307 40.53 5.48 -27.97
CA PRO A 307 39.67 5.58 -29.15
C PRO A 307 38.62 4.46 -29.31
N GLN A 308 38.81 3.31 -28.66
CA GLN A 308 37.83 2.21 -28.70
C GLN A 308 36.69 2.40 -27.69
N THR A 309 36.91 3.10 -26.58
CA THR A 309 35.89 3.36 -25.53
C THR A 309 35.22 4.72 -25.67
N LEU A 310 35.84 5.66 -26.37
CA LEU A 310 35.25 6.97 -26.66
C LEU A 310 34.03 6.84 -27.56
N ARG A 311 32.90 7.41 -27.12
CA ARG A 311 31.65 7.51 -27.88
C ARG A 311 31.05 8.91 -27.70
N LEU A 312 30.53 9.48 -28.78
CA LEU A 312 29.67 10.65 -28.73
C LEU A 312 28.20 10.19 -28.64
N TRP A 313 27.42 10.82 -27.76
CA TRP A 313 26.01 10.52 -27.53
C TRP A 313 25.19 11.79 -27.73
N PRO A 314 24.19 11.81 -28.64
CA PRO A 314 23.19 12.88 -28.63
C PRO A 314 22.33 12.76 -27.38
N LEU A 315 22.05 13.89 -26.74
CA LEU A 315 21.15 13.92 -25.59
C LEU A 315 19.74 14.17 -26.08
N LEU A 316 18.95 13.11 -26.13
CA LEU A 316 17.55 13.17 -26.54
C LEU A 316 16.66 13.58 -25.37
N ASP A 317 15.66 14.41 -25.66
CA ASP A 317 14.53 14.73 -24.79
C ASP A 317 13.23 14.27 -25.49
N MET A 318 12.12 14.20 -24.75
CA MET A 318 10.82 13.82 -25.29
C MET A 318 9.70 14.47 -24.47
N ASP A 319 8.69 15.02 -25.15
CA ASP A 319 7.50 15.54 -24.49
C ASP A 319 6.82 14.46 -23.63
N ALA A 320 6.21 14.89 -22.53
CA ALA A 320 5.54 13.99 -21.62
C ALA A 320 4.35 13.31 -22.31
N LEU A 321 4.34 11.97 -22.33
CA LEU A 321 3.20 11.21 -22.83
C LEU A 321 1.94 11.51 -21.99
N PRO A 322 0.75 11.63 -22.60
CA PRO A 322 -0.49 11.88 -21.86
C PRO A 322 -0.94 10.67 -21.02
N THR A 323 -0.52 9.46 -21.41
CA THR A 323 -0.72 8.20 -20.70
C THR A 323 0.47 7.28 -20.97
N TRP A 324 0.70 6.28 -20.14
CA TRP A 324 1.73 5.23 -20.35
C TRP A 324 1.12 3.84 -20.55
N VAL A 325 -0.21 3.73 -20.60
CA VAL A 325 -0.93 2.45 -20.55
C VAL A 325 -2.01 2.37 -21.62
N ASP A 326 -2.13 1.20 -22.24
CA ASP A 326 -3.24 0.85 -23.12
C ASP A 326 -3.59 -0.62 -22.93
N ASP A 327 -4.85 -0.89 -22.59
CA ASP A 327 -5.35 -2.18 -22.08
C ASP A 327 -4.35 -2.92 -21.14
N ARG A 328 -3.58 -3.89 -21.66
CA ARG A 328 -2.61 -4.70 -20.90
C ARG A 328 -1.14 -4.34 -21.14
N LEU A 329 -0.87 -3.28 -21.91
CA LEU A 329 0.45 -2.67 -22.08
C LEU A 329 0.69 -1.58 -21.03
N ALA A 330 1.88 -1.58 -20.43
CA ALA A 330 2.42 -0.44 -19.71
C ALA A 330 3.87 -0.14 -20.11
N LEU A 331 4.20 1.15 -20.28
CA LEU A 331 5.56 1.62 -20.54
C LEU A 331 6.32 1.92 -19.24
N LEU A 332 7.64 1.72 -19.23
CA LEU A 332 8.53 2.09 -18.12
C LEU A 332 9.91 2.58 -18.59
N GLY A 333 10.59 3.36 -17.75
CA GLY A 333 11.90 3.96 -18.04
C GLY A 333 11.89 4.83 -19.30
N ASP A 334 13.00 4.84 -20.04
CA ASP A 334 13.18 5.69 -21.25
C ASP A 334 12.16 5.42 -22.38
N ALA A 335 11.38 4.33 -22.32
CA ALA A 335 10.25 4.10 -23.22
C ALA A 335 9.09 5.08 -22.94
N ALA A 336 8.87 5.41 -21.65
CA ALA A 336 7.82 6.31 -21.16
C ALA A 336 8.33 7.75 -20.92
N HIS A 337 9.52 7.90 -20.33
CA HIS A 337 10.05 9.17 -19.81
C HIS A 337 11.59 9.26 -19.93
N PRO A 338 12.16 9.43 -21.13
CA PRO A 338 13.60 9.59 -21.28
C PRO A 338 14.11 10.87 -20.59
N PHE A 339 15.29 10.76 -19.98
CA PHE A 339 15.86 11.81 -19.12
C PHE A 339 17.15 12.43 -19.66
N LEU A 340 17.28 13.74 -19.49
CA LEU A 340 18.56 14.43 -19.65
C LEU A 340 19.49 14.09 -18.47
N PRO A 341 20.81 13.88 -18.69
CA PRO A 341 21.70 13.26 -17.71
C PRO A 341 22.03 14.12 -16.47
N TYR A 342 21.56 15.37 -16.41
CA TYR A 342 22.00 16.39 -15.43
C TYR A 342 21.76 16.06 -13.95
N ARG A 343 20.82 15.17 -13.62
CA ARG A 343 20.50 14.77 -12.23
C ARG A 343 20.68 13.26 -11.97
N ALA A 344 21.19 12.54 -12.96
CA ALA A 344 21.36 11.08 -12.95
C ALA A 344 20.09 10.26 -12.62
N SER A 345 18.90 10.83 -12.87
CA SER A 345 17.61 10.25 -12.45
C SER A 345 17.04 9.16 -13.37
N GLY A 346 17.42 9.08 -14.65
CA GLY A 346 16.74 8.18 -15.61
C GLY A 346 16.77 6.70 -15.21
N GLY A 347 17.96 6.17 -14.90
CA GLY A 347 18.09 4.80 -14.39
C GLY A 347 17.36 4.58 -13.06
N ALA A 348 17.34 5.58 -12.19
CA ALA A 348 16.60 5.54 -10.92
C ALA A 348 15.08 5.48 -11.12
N MET A 349 14.52 6.25 -12.05
CA MET A 349 13.09 6.23 -12.35
C MET A 349 12.65 4.90 -12.98
N ALA A 350 13.45 4.33 -13.88
CA ALA A 350 13.16 3.01 -14.44
C ALA A 350 13.17 1.88 -13.39
N ILE A 351 13.96 2.03 -12.33
CA ILE A 351 13.98 1.12 -11.16
C ILE A 351 12.75 1.33 -10.27
N GLU A 352 12.35 2.58 -10.03
CA GLU A 352 11.11 2.90 -9.32
C GLU A 352 9.87 2.35 -10.04
N ASP A 353 9.77 2.53 -11.37
CA ASP A 353 8.66 2.01 -12.18
C ASP A 353 8.51 0.49 -12.06
N ALA A 354 9.63 -0.23 -12.20
CA ALA A 354 9.70 -1.68 -12.10
C ALA A 354 9.17 -2.21 -10.75
N VAL A 355 9.47 -1.50 -9.66
CA VAL A 355 9.01 -1.84 -8.30
C VAL A 355 7.54 -1.47 -8.12
N SER A 356 7.10 -0.33 -8.68
CA SER A 356 5.68 0.07 -8.69
C SER A 356 4.80 -0.95 -9.42
N LEU A 357 5.20 -1.43 -10.60
CA LEU A 357 4.50 -2.48 -11.35
C LEU A 357 4.34 -3.77 -10.53
N ALA A 358 5.39 -4.21 -9.82
CA ALA A 358 5.33 -5.39 -8.95
C ALA A 358 4.50 -5.18 -7.66
N VAL A 359 4.24 -3.94 -7.26
CA VAL A 359 3.26 -3.63 -6.21
C VAL A 359 1.83 -3.71 -6.78
N MET A 360 1.58 -3.15 -7.97
CA MET A 360 0.25 -3.15 -8.58
C MET A 360 -0.20 -4.53 -9.08
N LEU A 361 0.75 -5.42 -9.38
CA LEU A 361 0.55 -6.80 -9.83
C LEU A 361 1.04 -7.79 -8.76
N PRO A 362 0.24 -8.10 -7.72
CA PRO A 362 0.55 -9.18 -6.78
C PRO A 362 0.25 -10.54 -7.40
N GLY A 363 0.95 -11.60 -6.99
CA GLY A 363 0.82 -12.95 -7.58
C GLY A 363 -0.54 -13.65 -7.45
N ASP A 364 -1.52 -13.08 -6.74
CA ASP A 364 -2.91 -13.55 -6.64
C ASP A 364 -3.95 -12.67 -7.37
N ILE A 365 -3.50 -11.72 -8.21
CA ILE A 365 -4.32 -10.92 -9.13
C ILE A 365 -4.95 -11.77 -10.24
N SER A 366 -6.16 -11.41 -10.70
CA SER A 366 -6.76 -11.97 -11.92
C SER A 366 -6.35 -11.22 -13.20
N ARG A 367 -6.44 -11.89 -14.36
CA ARG A 367 -6.11 -11.32 -15.68
C ARG A 367 -7.02 -10.15 -16.06
N GLU A 368 -8.25 -10.14 -15.53
CA GLU A 368 -9.29 -9.14 -15.77
C GLU A 368 -9.03 -7.84 -14.99
N GLU A 369 -8.31 -7.90 -13.86
CA GLU A 369 -7.93 -6.72 -13.08
C GLU A 369 -6.76 -5.94 -13.69
N VAL A 370 -5.94 -6.58 -14.54
CA VAL A 370 -4.71 -6.01 -15.12
C VAL A 370 -4.90 -4.59 -15.68
N PRO A 371 -5.89 -4.31 -16.57
CA PRO A 371 -5.99 -3.00 -17.21
C PRO A 371 -6.33 -1.87 -16.24
N GLU A 372 -6.99 -2.21 -15.12
CA GLU A 372 -7.20 -1.27 -14.02
C GLU A 372 -5.91 -1.06 -13.23
N ARG A 373 -5.20 -2.13 -12.85
CA ARG A 373 -3.96 -2.02 -12.07
C ARG A 373 -2.86 -1.24 -12.80
N LEU A 374 -2.76 -1.36 -14.11
CA LEU A 374 -1.81 -0.56 -14.90
C LEU A 374 -2.13 0.95 -14.84
N LYS A 375 -3.41 1.34 -14.81
CA LYS A 375 -3.82 2.74 -14.54
C LYS A 375 -3.49 3.20 -13.12
N VAL A 376 -3.48 2.29 -12.14
CA VAL A 376 -3.02 2.61 -10.77
C VAL A 376 -1.50 2.81 -10.72
N TYR A 377 -0.73 2.01 -11.49
CA TYR A 377 0.72 2.22 -11.70
C TYR A 377 0.99 3.59 -12.30
N GLU A 378 0.31 3.94 -13.40
CA GLU A 378 0.42 5.27 -14.01
C GLU A 378 0.12 6.38 -13.01
N LYS A 379 -0.97 6.26 -12.24
CA LYS A 379 -1.34 7.23 -11.21
C LYS A 379 -0.29 7.40 -10.09
N ALA A 380 0.48 6.37 -9.78
CA ALA A 380 1.56 6.44 -8.80
C ALA A 380 2.84 7.08 -9.37
N ARG A 381 3.06 6.97 -10.69
CA ARG A 381 4.37 7.23 -11.32
C ARG A 381 4.41 8.43 -12.26
N HIS A 382 3.33 8.73 -12.96
CA HIS A 382 3.30 9.71 -14.06
C HIS A 382 3.68 11.12 -13.60
N GLU A 383 2.96 11.66 -12.62
CA GLU A 383 3.23 13.00 -12.05
C GLU A 383 4.67 13.10 -11.52
N ARG A 384 5.16 12.04 -10.86
CA ARG A 384 6.50 12.00 -10.28
C ARG A 384 7.58 12.01 -11.37
N ALA A 385 7.53 11.10 -12.35
CA ALA A 385 8.55 11.04 -13.39
C ALA A 385 8.54 12.29 -14.27
N THR A 386 7.36 12.80 -14.67
CA THR A 386 7.25 14.02 -15.48
C THR A 386 7.72 15.27 -14.74
N THR A 387 7.43 15.38 -13.43
CA THR A 387 7.97 16.45 -12.58
C THR A 387 9.49 16.40 -12.53
N ILE A 388 10.09 15.22 -12.32
CA ILE A 388 11.55 15.08 -12.27
C ILE A 388 12.16 15.32 -13.66
N GLN A 389 11.50 14.91 -14.75
CA GLN A 389 11.94 15.16 -16.13
C GLN A 389 12.04 16.67 -16.37
N GLN A 390 11.00 17.42 -15.99
CA GLN A 390 11.00 18.87 -16.06
C GLN A 390 12.11 19.50 -15.18
N MET A 391 12.31 18.99 -13.96
CA MET A 391 13.44 19.42 -13.10
C MET A 391 14.83 19.18 -13.74
N THR A 392 14.98 18.22 -14.67
CA THR A 392 16.23 18.03 -15.44
C THR A 392 16.39 19.03 -16.58
N ARG A 393 15.30 19.44 -17.25
CA ARG A 393 15.31 20.54 -18.23
C ARG A 393 15.69 21.87 -17.59
N ASP A 394 15.15 22.14 -16.41
CA ASP A 394 15.42 23.36 -15.63
C ASP A 394 16.78 23.37 -14.91
N SER A 395 17.64 22.37 -15.14
CA SER A 395 18.95 22.24 -14.47
C SER A 395 19.98 23.31 -14.82
N THR A 396 19.77 24.08 -15.89
CA THR A 396 20.59 25.23 -16.29
C THR A 396 20.24 26.52 -15.54
N LYS A 397 19.14 26.56 -14.79
CA LYS A 397 18.67 27.74 -14.05
C LYS A 397 19.31 27.79 -12.66
N LEU A 398 19.71 28.99 -12.23
CA LEU A 398 20.12 29.26 -10.85
C LEU A 398 18.95 28.94 -9.89
N GLN A 399 19.24 28.19 -8.82
CA GLN A 399 18.26 27.78 -7.82
C GLN A 399 18.64 28.35 -6.45
N SER A 400 17.64 28.64 -5.60
CA SER A 400 17.89 29.03 -4.21
C SER A 400 18.28 27.79 -3.38
N PRO A 401 18.97 27.97 -2.24
CA PRO A 401 19.27 26.86 -1.35
C PRO A 401 18.02 26.08 -0.93
N GLN A 402 16.90 26.77 -0.67
CA GLN A 402 15.64 26.14 -0.27
C GLN A 402 15.03 25.29 -1.39
N SER A 403 15.06 25.73 -2.66
CA SER A 403 14.52 24.93 -3.77
C SER A 403 15.43 23.77 -4.16
N ALA A 404 16.74 23.89 -3.94
CA ALA A 404 17.66 22.76 -4.04
C ALA A 404 17.35 21.69 -2.97
N TRP A 405 17.16 22.08 -1.70
CA TRP A 405 16.82 21.14 -0.62
C TRP A 405 15.47 20.44 -0.82
N SER A 406 14.41 21.16 -1.21
CA SER A 406 13.09 20.55 -1.44
C SER A 406 13.12 19.54 -2.59
N MET A 407 13.90 19.80 -3.64
CA MET A 407 14.09 18.90 -4.76
C MET A 407 14.94 17.67 -4.39
N ILE A 408 16.01 17.83 -3.59
CA ILE A 408 16.79 16.71 -3.05
C ILE A 408 15.87 15.77 -2.25
N ALA A 409 15.05 16.33 -1.35
CA ALA A 409 14.09 15.55 -0.58
C ALA A 409 13.04 14.86 -1.46
N TYR A 410 12.49 15.57 -2.46
CA TYR A 410 11.50 15.03 -3.38
C TYR A 410 12.05 13.89 -4.24
N ILE A 411 13.25 14.02 -4.81
CA ILE A 411 13.83 12.99 -5.70
C ILE A 411 14.38 11.83 -4.87
N TYR A 412 15.31 12.11 -3.95
CA TYR A 412 16.18 11.11 -3.33
C TYR A 412 15.64 10.55 -2.00
N GLY A 413 14.84 11.33 -1.27
CA GLY A 413 14.20 10.91 -0.01
C GLY A 413 12.91 10.09 -0.16
N HIS A 414 12.57 9.67 -1.37
CA HIS A 414 11.34 8.93 -1.69
C HIS A 414 11.57 7.41 -1.72
N ASP A 415 10.60 6.65 -1.21
CA ASP A 415 10.55 5.20 -1.34
C ASP A 415 9.33 4.80 -2.18
N GLU A 416 9.57 4.34 -3.40
CA GLU A 416 8.50 4.04 -4.34
C GLU A 416 7.67 2.82 -3.93
N PHE A 417 8.25 1.83 -3.25
CA PHE A 417 7.48 0.66 -2.79
C PHE A 417 6.42 1.10 -1.77
N ASP A 418 6.80 1.93 -0.80
CA ASP A 418 5.89 2.39 0.25
C ASP A 418 4.84 3.38 -0.30
N HIS A 419 5.23 4.23 -1.27
CA HIS A 419 4.32 5.11 -1.99
C HIS A 419 3.28 4.33 -2.81
N SER A 420 3.72 3.48 -3.74
CA SER A 420 2.85 2.67 -4.59
C SER A 420 1.94 1.76 -3.75
N ALA A 421 2.43 1.18 -2.65
CA ALA A 421 1.60 0.35 -1.76
C ALA A 421 0.45 1.16 -1.13
N GLN A 422 0.67 2.44 -0.80
CA GLN A 422 -0.39 3.29 -0.28
C GLN A 422 -1.36 3.78 -1.37
N VAL A 423 -0.88 4.03 -2.59
CA VAL A 423 -1.75 4.32 -3.74
C VAL A 423 -2.66 3.13 -4.04
N LEU A 424 -2.11 1.91 -4.07
CA LEU A 424 -2.86 0.68 -4.28
C LEU A 424 -3.90 0.42 -3.19
N ARG A 425 -3.55 0.61 -1.90
CA ARG A 425 -4.51 0.50 -0.78
C ARG A 425 -5.69 1.46 -0.95
N LYS A 426 -5.41 2.74 -1.22
CA LYS A 426 -6.47 3.76 -1.44
C LYS A 426 -7.38 3.38 -2.61
N HIS A 427 -6.81 2.87 -3.70
CA HIS A 427 -7.57 2.39 -4.84
C HIS A 427 -8.44 1.17 -4.48
N LEU A 428 -7.88 0.15 -3.83
CA LEU A 428 -8.62 -1.03 -3.36
C LEU A 428 -9.80 -0.64 -2.45
N TRP A 429 -9.60 0.28 -1.52
CA TRP A 429 -10.67 0.78 -0.64
C TRP A 429 -11.73 1.58 -1.40
N SER A 430 -11.39 2.24 -2.52
CA SER A 430 -12.36 2.93 -3.36
C SER A 430 -13.22 2.02 -4.22
N GLN A 431 -12.82 0.76 -4.45
CA GLN A 431 -13.62 -0.21 -5.22
C GLN A 431 -14.88 -0.68 -4.50
N ASN A 432 -14.90 -0.62 -3.17
CA ASN A 432 -16.13 -0.80 -2.40
C ASN A 432 -16.50 0.51 -1.67
N PRO A 433 -17.47 1.30 -2.16
CA PRO A 433 -17.92 2.51 -1.47
C PRO A 433 -18.69 2.23 -0.17
N GLN A 434 -19.10 0.98 0.08
CA GLN A 434 -19.86 0.56 1.26
C GLN A 434 -18.97 -0.06 2.37
N VAL A 435 -17.72 0.40 2.49
CA VAL A 435 -16.83 -0.04 3.57
C VAL A 435 -17.09 0.67 4.90
N TYR A 436 -17.11 -0.11 5.98
CA TYR A 436 -17.18 0.43 7.34
C TYR A 436 -15.82 1.00 7.78
N TRP A 437 -15.76 2.31 7.94
CA TRP A 437 -14.63 3.00 8.56
C TRP A 437 -14.86 3.14 10.05
N ARG A 438 -13.82 2.85 10.85
CA ARG A 438 -13.78 3.06 12.30
C ARG A 438 -12.45 3.71 12.66
N GLN A 439 -12.38 4.35 13.82
CA GLN A 439 -11.13 4.98 14.26
C GLN A 439 -10.10 3.91 14.67
N PRO A 440 -8.79 4.07 14.37
CA PRO A 440 -8.16 5.14 13.59
C PRO A 440 -8.11 4.88 12.08
N ILE A 441 -8.75 5.74 11.28
CA ILE A 441 -8.94 5.56 9.82
C ILE A 441 -7.65 5.55 8.98
N VAL A 442 -6.51 6.01 9.51
CA VAL A 442 -5.24 6.10 8.75
C VAL A 442 -4.73 4.73 8.29
N PHE A 443 -5.14 3.64 8.97
CA PHE A 443 -4.75 2.27 8.65
C PHE A 443 -5.69 1.55 7.67
N GLY A 444 -6.78 2.19 7.24
CA GLY A 444 -7.80 1.59 6.36
C GLY A 444 -9.15 1.32 7.05
N PRO A 445 -10.09 0.68 6.33
CA PRO A 445 -11.37 0.26 6.89
C PRO A 445 -11.14 -0.86 7.91
N MET A 446 -11.89 -0.83 9.02
CA MET A 446 -11.62 -1.73 10.14
C MET A 446 -12.37 -3.08 9.96
N PRO A 447 -11.67 -4.23 9.98
CA PRO A 447 -12.31 -5.53 9.87
C PRO A 447 -13.19 -5.82 11.10
N GLY A 448 -14.30 -6.53 10.90
CA GLY A 448 -15.27 -6.83 11.96
C GLY A 448 -16.28 -7.89 11.53
N PRO A 449 -17.44 -8.01 12.21
CA PRO A 449 -18.49 -8.97 11.87
C PRO A 449 -18.95 -8.91 10.41
N ARG A 450 -19.17 -7.69 9.89
CA ARG A 450 -19.76 -7.43 8.57
C ARG A 450 -18.77 -7.43 7.40
N GLN A 451 -17.50 -7.13 7.64
CA GLN A 451 -16.50 -6.99 6.58
C GLN A 451 -15.08 -7.44 6.95
N ASP A 452 -14.27 -7.79 5.95
CA ASP A 452 -12.82 -7.97 6.10
C ASP A 452 -12.01 -6.66 5.91
N TRP A 453 -10.68 -6.76 5.94
CA TRP A 453 -9.76 -5.62 5.82
C TRP A 453 -9.68 -5.01 4.40
N MET A 454 -10.23 -5.71 3.40
CA MET A 454 -10.45 -5.20 2.04
C MET A 454 -11.87 -4.65 1.87
N GLY A 455 -12.72 -4.73 2.90
CA GLY A 455 -14.11 -4.30 2.83
C GLY A 455 -15.08 -5.32 2.23
N ARG A 456 -14.67 -6.58 2.04
CA ARG A 456 -15.55 -7.62 1.49
C ARG A 456 -16.48 -8.15 2.57
N ASP A 457 -17.72 -8.50 2.22
CA ASP A 457 -18.67 -9.05 3.18
C ASP A 457 -18.22 -10.40 3.76
N ARG A 458 -18.87 -10.81 4.85
CA ARG A 458 -18.56 -12.05 5.58
C ARG A 458 -19.74 -13.01 5.68
N VAL A 459 -20.84 -12.73 4.98
CA VAL A 459 -22.15 -13.40 5.14
C VAL A 459 -22.01 -14.92 5.04
N LEU A 460 -21.30 -15.41 4.02
CA LEU A 460 -21.07 -16.84 3.80
C LEU A 460 -20.40 -17.53 5.00
N LYS A 461 -19.45 -16.87 5.66
CA LYS A 461 -18.76 -17.44 6.84
C LYS A 461 -19.66 -17.43 8.07
N SER A 462 -20.48 -16.40 8.23
CA SER A 462 -21.45 -16.29 9.33
C SER A 462 -22.52 -17.39 9.32
N THR A 463 -22.80 -18.02 8.16
CA THR A 463 -23.69 -19.20 8.08
C THR A 463 -23.15 -20.43 8.83
N GLN A 464 -21.82 -20.55 8.98
CA GLN A 464 -21.17 -21.69 9.63
C GLN A 464 -20.89 -21.44 11.12
N SER A 465 -21.05 -20.19 11.57
CA SER A 465 -20.95 -19.82 12.98
C SER A 465 -22.05 -20.47 13.82
N THR A 466 -21.74 -20.81 15.07
CA THR A 466 -22.67 -21.43 16.02
C THR A 466 -23.20 -20.42 17.04
N PHE A 467 -24.44 -20.61 17.49
CA PHE A 467 -25.00 -19.91 18.64
C PHE A 467 -25.65 -20.86 19.66
N THR A 468 -25.65 -20.45 20.92
CA THR A 468 -26.44 -21.03 22.01
C THR A 468 -27.03 -19.89 22.83
N THR A 469 -28.34 -19.70 22.77
CA THR A 469 -29.08 -18.63 23.44
C THR A 469 -29.90 -19.20 24.60
N ALA A 470 -29.65 -18.75 25.82
CA ALA A 470 -30.51 -19.00 26.98
C ALA A 470 -31.36 -17.75 27.27
N SER A 471 -32.67 -17.92 27.37
CA SER A 471 -33.65 -16.83 27.57
C SER A 471 -34.55 -17.13 28.76
N ILE A 472 -34.73 -16.15 29.65
CA ILE A 472 -35.72 -16.16 30.73
C ILE A 472 -36.66 -14.98 30.52
N LYS A 473 -37.93 -15.28 30.23
CA LYS A 473 -39.00 -14.32 29.96
C LYS A 473 -39.95 -14.24 31.14
N PHE A 474 -40.30 -13.03 31.53
CA PHE A 474 -41.07 -12.76 32.74
C PHE A 474 -42.08 -11.61 32.56
N LYS A 475 -43.06 -11.57 33.47
CA LYS A 475 -43.94 -10.42 33.69
C LYS A 475 -43.32 -9.48 34.72
N THR A 476 -43.54 -8.18 34.54
CA THR A 476 -43.09 -7.15 35.48
C THR A 476 -43.95 -5.87 35.33
N SER A 477 -43.71 -4.87 36.18
CA SER A 477 -44.34 -3.56 36.13
C SER A 477 -44.12 -2.85 34.78
N ARG A 478 -45.21 -2.58 34.05
CA ARG A 478 -45.18 -1.78 32.81
C ARG A 478 -44.60 -0.40 33.05
N THR A 479 -45.04 0.28 34.10
CA THR A 479 -44.62 1.66 34.39
C THR A 479 -43.12 1.75 34.64
N LEU A 480 -42.54 0.74 35.32
CA LEU A 480 -41.10 0.68 35.55
C LEU A 480 -40.34 0.54 34.22
N LEU A 481 -40.75 -0.40 33.35
CA LEU A 481 -40.12 -0.57 32.03
C LEU A 481 -40.34 0.63 31.11
N GLN A 482 -41.48 1.33 31.21
CA GLN A 482 -41.77 2.54 30.43
C GLN A 482 -40.80 3.69 30.79
N ASN A 483 -40.32 3.75 32.03
CA ASN A 483 -39.31 4.73 32.45
C ASN A 483 -37.91 4.48 31.84
N LEU A 484 -37.71 3.36 31.13
CA LEU A 484 -36.48 3.05 30.40
C LEU A 484 -36.54 3.47 28.93
N PHE A 485 -37.68 3.99 28.44
CA PHE A 485 -37.80 4.49 27.08
C PHE A 485 -37.11 5.85 26.91
N PRO A 486 -36.42 6.10 25.77
CA PRO A 486 -35.64 7.31 25.56
C PRO A 486 -36.50 8.52 25.17
N SER A 487 -37.73 8.31 24.70
CA SER A 487 -38.68 9.37 24.36
C SER A 487 -40.13 8.90 24.45
N ASP A 488 -41.06 9.86 24.44
CA ASP A 488 -42.52 9.65 24.45
C ASP A 488 -43.07 8.98 23.17
N ARG A 489 -42.27 8.92 22.10
CA ARG A 489 -42.58 8.19 20.86
C ARG A 489 -42.57 6.66 21.04
N TYR A 490 -41.93 6.16 22.10
CA TYR A 490 -41.98 4.76 22.51
C TYR A 490 -43.16 4.51 23.46
N SER A 491 -43.95 3.47 23.20
CA SER A 491 -45.07 3.07 24.05
C SER A 491 -45.31 1.57 23.99
N PHE A 492 -46.03 0.99 24.95
CA PHE A 492 -46.49 -0.40 24.83
C PHE A 492 -47.76 -0.50 23.99
N ILE A 493 -47.83 -1.51 23.12
CA ILE A 493 -48.95 -1.78 22.21
C ILE A 493 -50.25 -2.06 22.97
N ALA A 494 -50.19 -2.97 23.96
CA ALA A 494 -51.35 -3.34 24.77
C ALA A 494 -51.49 -2.39 25.98
N PRO A 495 -52.71 -1.97 26.37
CA PRO A 495 -52.95 -1.27 27.63
C PRO A 495 -52.83 -2.21 28.84
N GLY A 496 -52.52 -1.68 30.02
CA GLY A 496 -52.47 -2.46 31.27
C GLY A 496 -51.42 -1.93 32.27
N THR A 497 -51.23 -2.62 33.38
CA THR A 497 -50.20 -2.34 34.41
C THR A 497 -49.00 -3.28 34.36
N VAL A 498 -49.13 -4.42 33.65
CA VAL A 498 -48.11 -5.47 33.52
C VAL A 498 -47.57 -5.47 32.09
N ALA A 499 -46.26 -5.60 31.94
CA ALA A 499 -45.55 -5.79 30.68
C ALA A 499 -44.75 -7.09 30.69
N ARG A 500 -44.15 -7.46 29.55
CA ARG A 500 -43.28 -8.63 29.41
C ARG A 500 -41.86 -8.18 29.05
N ALA A 501 -40.87 -8.81 29.66
CA ALA A 501 -39.47 -8.65 29.29
C ALA A 501 -38.75 -10.00 29.32
N SER A 502 -37.54 -10.06 28.77
CA SER A 502 -36.64 -11.19 28.95
C SER A 502 -35.20 -10.75 29.14
N PHE A 503 -34.45 -11.54 29.91
CA PHE A 503 -33.00 -11.57 29.83
C PHE A 503 -32.62 -12.71 28.88
N SER A 504 -31.85 -12.39 27.83
CA SER A 504 -31.37 -13.38 26.86
C SER A 504 -29.86 -13.29 26.71
N GLN A 505 -29.17 -14.40 26.99
CA GLN A 505 -27.73 -14.57 26.91
C GLN A 505 -27.38 -15.48 25.74
N THR A 506 -26.54 -15.02 24.83
CA THR A 506 -26.06 -15.82 23.70
C THR A 506 -24.57 -16.06 23.80
N THR A 507 -24.17 -17.32 23.64
CA THR A 507 -22.79 -17.77 23.41
C THR A 507 -22.61 -17.99 21.92
N LEU A 508 -21.64 -17.30 21.31
CA LEU A 508 -21.33 -17.34 19.88
C LEU A 508 -19.96 -17.99 19.66
N GLY A 509 -19.83 -18.79 18.60
CA GLY A 509 -18.59 -19.52 18.25
C GLY A 509 -18.37 -19.63 16.75
N GLY A 510 -17.13 -19.88 16.33
CA GLY A 510 -16.75 -19.96 14.92
C GLY A 510 -16.60 -18.59 14.23
N MET A 511 -16.40 -17.52 15.00
CA MET A 511 -16.29 -16.15 14.50
C MET A 511 -14.99 -15.95 13.69
N ASP A 512 -15.03 -16.06 12.36
CA ASP A 512 -13.85 -15.89 11.48
C ASP A 512 -13.11 -14.56 11.69
N TRP A 513 -13.86 -13.48 11.97
CA TRP A 513 -13.32 -12.16 12.25
C TRP A 513 -12.62 -12.05 13.64
N LEU A 514 -12.81 -13.04 14.52
CA LEU A 514 -12.05 -13.28 15.76
C LEU A 514 -11.12 -14.52 15.63
N GLY A 515 -10.68 -14.85 14.41
CA GLY A 515 -9.77 -15.99 14.17
C GLY A 515 -10.39 -17.37 14.41
N GLY A 516 -11.72 -17.49 14.31
CA GLY A 516 -12.47 -18.72 14.62
C GLY A 516 -12.91 -18.83 16.09
N GLY A 517 -12.57 -17.83 16.91
CA GLY A 517 -12.97 -17.76 18.32
C GLY A 517 -14.47 -17.52 18.53
N GLY A 518 -14.81 -17.10 19.75
CA GLY A 518 -16.18 -16.89 20.18
C GLY A 518 -16.29 -15.86 21.29
N TYR A 519 -17.51 -15.37 21.52
CA TYR A 519 -17.81 -14.42 22.59
C TYR A 519 -19.22 -14.63 23.12
N ARG A 520 -19.52 -13.99 24.24
CA ARG A 520 -20.84 -14.02 24.89
C ARG A 520 -21.42 -12.63 24.99
N HIS A 521 -22.74 -12.53 24.88
CA HIS A 521 -23.50 -11.34 25.21
C HIS A 521 -24.74 -11.67 26.04
N ILE A 522 -25.27 -10.71 26.80
CA ILE A 522 -26.56 -10.80 27.53
C ILE A 522 -27.28 -9.46 27.47
N GLY A 523 -28.54 -9.46 27.03
CA GLY A 523 -29.36 -8.24 26.89
C GLY A 523 -30.66 -8.30 27.67
N LEU A 524 -31.19 -7.11 28.00
CA LEU A 524 -32.58 -6.93 28.43
C LEU A 524 -33.42 -6.61 27.20
N TYR A 525 -34.52 -7.32 27.03
CA TYR A 525 -35.45 -7.19 25.91
C TYR A 525 -36.84 -6.87 26.46
N ILE A 526 -37.40 -5.71 26.11
CA ILE A 526 -38.72 -5.25 26.53
C ILE A 526 -39.71 -5.48 25.39
N HIS A 527 -40.67 -6.37 25.58
CA HIS A 527 -41.50 -6.91 24.50
C HIS A 527 -42.83 -6.15 24.35
N GLY A 528 -43.38 -6.16 23.12
CA GLY A 528 -44.68 -5.55 22.82
C GLY A 528 -44.64 -4.02 22.84
N VAL A 529 -43.52 -3.45 22.38
CA VAL A 529 -43.29 -2.01 22.25
C VAL A 529 -43.66 -1.56 20.84
N GLN A 530 -44.06 -0.30 20.72
CA GLN A 530 -44.23 0.38 19.44
C GLN A 530 -43.51 1.73 19.46
N TYR A 531 -43.04 2.14 18.30
CA TYR A 531 -42.41 3.43 18.05
C TYR A 531 -43.19 4.21 17.00
N LYS A 532 -43.56 5.46 17.31
CA LYS A 532 -44.26 6.35 16.39
C LYS A 532 -43.28 7.34 15.74
N LYS A 533 -43.06 7.20 14.43
CA LYS A 533 -42.23 8.10 13.61
C LYS A 533 -42.86 9.49 13.43
N GLU A 534 -42.07 10.46 12.94
CA GLU A 534 -42.56 11.82 12.64
C GLU A 534 -43.66 11.85 11.57
N ASN A 535 -43.57 10.98 10.57
CA ASN A 535 -44.59 10.83 9.52
C ASN A 535 -45.91 10.18 10.02
N GLY A 536 -45.98 9.78 11.29
CA GLY A 536 -47.13 9.11 11.91
C GLY A 536 -47.17 7.58 11.75
N GLU A 537 -46.23 6.99 11.01
CA GLU A 537 -46.06 5.54 10.89
C GLU A 537 -45.70 4.92 12.26
N VAL A 538 -46.22 3.72 12.53
CA VAL A 538 -45.99 3.00 13.79
C VAL A 538 -45.28 1.68 13.50
N LEU A 539 -44.04 1.57 13.97
CA LEU A 539 -43.28 0.32 14.01
C LEU A 539 -43.58 -0.42 15.31
N LYS A 540 -43.64 -1.75 15.28
CA LYS A 540 -43.82 -2.59 16.47
C LYS A 540 -42.60 -3.47 16.66
N GLY A 541 -42.33 -3.91 17.88
CA GLY A 541 -41.16 -4.73 18.13
C GLY A 541 -40.80 -4.89 19.60
N THR A 542 -39.58 -5.38 19.79
CA THR A 542 -38.95 -5.53 21.09
C THR A 542 -37.89 -4.44 21.27
N TYR A 543 -38.00 -3.63 22.33
CA TYR A 543 -37.00 -2.60 22.65
C TYR A 543 -35.86 -3.19 23.49
N MET A 544 -34.61 -3.00 23.04
CA MET A 544 -33.41 -3.46 23.74
C MET A 544 -32.66 -2.24 24.33
N PRO A 545 -32.93 -1.82 25.58
CA PRO A 545 -32.25 -0.69 26.21
C PRO A 545 -30.76 -0.94 26.50
N ILE A 546 -30.35 -2.19 26.68
CA ILE A 546 -28.97 -2.54 27.03
C ILE A 546 -28.59 -3.95 26.53
N LEU A 547 -27.37 -4.06 26.01
CA LEU A 547 -26.72 -5.32 25.65
C LEU A 547 -25.31 -5.36 26.26
N PHE A 548 -25.04 -6.30 27.16
CA PHE A 548 -23.69 -6.52 27.66
C PHE A 548 -22.94 -7.53 26.80
N GLU A 549 -21.64 -7.31 26.56
CA GLU A 549 -20.78 -8.22 25.82
C GLU A 549 -19.46 -8.46 26.55
N SER A 550 -18.85 -9.62 26.31
CA SER A 550 -17.65 -10.11 27.00
C SER A 550 -16.33 -9.81 26.30
N LEU A 551 -16.34 -9.11 25.16
CA LEU A 551 -15.15 -8.64 24.43
C LEU A 551 -15.36 -7.20 23.95
N ALA A 552 -14.27 -6.46 23.71
CA ALA A 552 -14.33 -5.07 23.26
C ALA A 552 -14.67 -4.92 21.76
N ASP A 553 -14.19 -5.82 20.92
CA ASP A 553 -14.35 -5.79 19.46
C ASP A 553 -15.81 -5.79 18.97
N PRO A 554 -16.72 -6.66 19.50
CA PRO A 554 -18.14 -6.60 19.14
C PRO A 554 -18.85 -5.36 19.71
N ILE A 555 -18.34 -4.78 20.81
CA ILE A 555 -18.85 -3.53 21.40
C ILE A 555 -18.55 -2.35 20.49
N VAL A 556 -17.28 -2.16 20.11
CA VAL A 556 -16.84 -1.05 19.25
C VAL A 556 -17.55 -1.12 17.89
N SER A 557 -17.51 -2.27 17.22
CA SER A 557 -18.20 -2.45 15.93
C SER A 557 -19.71 -2.26 16.04
N GLY A 558 -20.37 -2.77 17.09
CA GLY A 558 -21.82 -2.64 17.24
C GLY A 558 -22.30 -1.25 17.66
N ARG A 559 -21.51 -0.48 18.41
CA ARG A 559 -21.82 0.92 18.75
C ARG A 559 -21.63 1.85 17.56
N GLU A 560 -20.48 1.75 16.88
CA GLU A 560 -20.11 2.70 15.83
C GLU A 560 -20.91 2.45 14.54
N GLU A 561 -21.06 1.19 14.14
CA GLU A 561 -21.74 0.83 12.88
C GLU A 561 -23.26 0.73 13.09
N LEU A 562 -23.72 0.03 14.13
CA LEU A 562 -25.14 -0.32 14.33
C LEU A 562 -25.87 0.55 15.35
N GLY A 563 -25.17 1.43 16.09
CA GLY A 563 -25.75 2.29 17.12
C GLY A 563 -26.34 1.56 18.33
N MET A 564 -25.96 0.30 18.58
CA MET A 564 -26.50 -0.50 19.67
C MET A 564 -25.97 -0.05 21.05
N PRO A 565 -26.81 -0.07 22.12
CA PRO A 565 -26.41 0.29 23.48
C PRO A 565 -25.61 -0.84 24.14
N LYS A 566 -24.39 -1.06 23.65
CA LYS A 566 -23.51 -2.13 24.13
C LYS A 566 -22.68 -1.69 25.34
N LEU A 567 -22.48 -2.52 26.35
CA LEU A 567 -21.52 -2.31 27.46
C LEU A 567 -20.65 -3.56 27.69
N TYR A 568 -19.51 -3.42 28.37
CA TYR A 568 -18.68 -4.55 28.73
C TYR A 568 -19.11 -5.17 30.08
N THR A 569 -19.20 -6.49 30.15
CA THR A 569 -19.21 -7.25 31.40
C THR A 569 -18.58 -8.63 31.15
N ALA A 570 -17.91 -9.20 32.15
CA ALA A 570 -17.56 -10.62 32.10
C ALA A 570 -18.83 -11.47 32.22
N ILE A 571 -18.96 -12.47 31.35
CA ILE A 571 -20.12 -13.38 31.28
C ILE A 571 -19.59 -14.81 31.34
N ASP A 572 -19.77 -15.45 32.48
CA ASP A 572 -19.43 -16.86 32.69
C ASP A 572 -20.67 -17.72 32.46
N VAL A 573 -20.48 -18.86 31.78
CA VAL A 573 -21.56 -19.79 31.43
C VAL A 573 -21.14 -21.20 31.79
N HIS A 574 -21.98 -21.86 32.59
CA HIS A 574 -21.83 -23.26 32.99
C HIS A 574 -23.05 -24.05 32.49
N GLN A 575 -22.87 -24.71 31.35
CA GLN A 575 -23.87 -25.59 30.75
C GLN A 575 -23.61 -27.06 31.14
N ARG A 576 -24.67 -27.77 31.50
CA ARG A 576 -24.73 -29.23 31.67
C ARG A 576 -25.91 -29.78 30.85
N ALA A 577 -26.12 -31.09 30.87
CA ALA A 577 -27.17 -31.74 30.07
C ALA A 577 -28.58 -31.16 30.31
N ASN A 578 -28.92 -30.89 31.57
CA ASN A 578 -30.25 -30.44 32.03
C ASN A 578 -30.20 -29.11 32.83
N SER A 579 -29.10 -28.36 32.82
CA SER A 579 -28.99 -27.09 33.54
C SER A 579 -28.10 -26.09 32.80
N TYR A 580 -28.48 -24.82 32.83
CA TYR A 580 -27.73 -23.71 32.26
C TYR A 580 -27.63 -22.59 33.29
N ARG A 581 -26.41 -22.26 33.72
CA ARG A 581 -26.16 -21.19 34.71
C ARG A 581 -25.26 -20.12 34.11
N MET A 582 -25.59 -18.87 34.37
CA MET A 582 -24.88 -17.68 33.90
C MET A 582 -24.52 -16.80 35.10
N GLN A 583 -23.34 -16.21 35.06
CA GLN A 583 -22.91 -15.21 36.03
C GLN A 583 -22.37 -13.99 35.28
N THR A 584 -22.82 -12.80 35.70
CA THR A 584 -22.31 -11.53 35.17
C THR A 584 -21.50 -10.79 36.24
N SER A 585 -20.32 -10.29 35.84
CA SER A 585 -19.44 -9.56 36.75
C SER A 585 -18.63 -8.46 36.04
N TRP A 586 -18.07 -7.54 36.83
CA TRP A 586 -17.11 -6.56 36.37
C TRP A 586 -15.92 -6.54 37.34
N GLN A 587 -14.71 -6.84 36.84
CA GLN A 587 -13.49 -6.98 37.65
C GLN A 587 -13.65 -7.86 38.92
N GLY A 588 -14.48 -8.91 38.85
CA GLY A 588 -14.76 -9.81 39.98
C GLY A 588 -15.93 -9.37 40.87
N ALA A 589 -16.44 -8.14 40.74
CA ALA A 589 -17.69 -7.73 41.35
C ALA A 589 -18.86 -8.41 40.62
N VAL A 590 -19.37 -9.50 41.20
CA VAL A 590 -20.50 -10.28 40.66
C VAL A 590 -21.79 -9.54 40.93
N TRP A 591 -22.55 -9.25 39.87
CA TRP A 591 -23.78 -8.47 39.95
C TRP A 591 -25.03 -9.19 39.47
N GLY A 592 -24.92 -10.32 38.76
CA GLY A 592 -26.07 -11.06 38.29
C GLY A 592 -25.85 -12.57 38.24
N HIS A 593 -26.90 -13.30 38.63
CA HIS A 593 -27.00 -14.75 38.52
C HIS A 593 -28.28 -15.11 37.78
N PHE A 594 -28.16 -15.99 36.78
CA PHE A 594 -29.29 -16.46 35.99
C PHE A 594 -29.19 -17.98 35.87
N GLU A 595 -30.23 -18.69 36.27
CA GLU A 595 -30.23 -20.16 36.34
C GLU A 595 -31.45 -20.72 35.62
N LEU A 596 -31.24 -21.79 34.85
CA LEU A 596 -32.27 -22.65 34.28
C LEU A 596 -31.94 -24.08 34.70
N GLU A 597 -32.86 -24.76 35.38
CA GLU A 597 -32.68 -26.13 35.88
C GLU A 597 -33.75 -27.06 35.31
N ASP A 598 -33.56 -28.38 35.37
CA ASP A 598 -34.47 -29.39 34.80
C ASP A 598 -34.87 -29.14 33.33
N LEU A 599 -33.91 -28.67 32.52
CA LEU A 599 -34.09 -28.43 31.09
C LEU A 599 -34.39 -29.74 30.33
N THR A 600 -35.56 -29.81 29.70
CA THR A 600 -36.00 -30.94 28.86
C THR A 600 -35.95 -30.56 27.38
N ASP A 601 -35.48 -31.47 26.53
CA ASP A 601 -35.48 -31.30 25.07
C ASP A 601 -36.91 -31.25 24.50
N GLU A 602 -37.11 -30.37 23.51
CA GLU A 602 -38.33 -30.22 22.71
C GLU A 602 -38.01 -30.32 21.22
N ASP A 603 -39.04 -30.44 20.37
CA ASP A 603 -38.89 -30.44 18.92
C ASP A 603 -38.26 -29.11 18.43
N PRO A 604 -37.08 -29.14 17.78
CA PRO A 604 -36.47 -27.94 17.21
C PRO A 604 -37.36 -27.16 16.21
N ALA A 605 -38.36 -27.81 15.61
CA ALA A 605 -39.33 -27.16 14.73
C ALA A 605 -40.31 -26.23 15.46
N ALA A 606 -40.38 -26.29 16.80
CA ALA A 606 -41.26 -25.44 17.61
C ALA A 606 -40.73 -24.02 17.85
N ASP A 607 -39.48 -23.72 17.48
CA ASP A 607 -38.87 -22.40 17.65
C ASP A 607 -38.30 -21.86 16.34
N ALA A 608 -38.71 -20.65 15.95
CA ALA A 608 -38.27 -19.99 14.72
C ALA A 608 -36.85 -19.42 14.82
N GLY A 609 -36.23 -19.39 16.01
CA GLY A 609 -34.87 -18.88 16.22
C GLY A 609 -34.72 -17.38 16.00
N THR A 610 -35.79 -16.60 16.18
CA THR A 610 -35.78 -15.13 15.98
C THR A 610 -34.88 -14.42 17.00
N ILE A 611 -34.18 -13.39 16.55
CA ILE A 611 -33.32 -12.55 17.41
C ILE A 611 -34.21 -11.85 18.43
N GLY A 612 -33.96 -12.00 19.73
CA GLY A 612 -34.84 -11.44 20.77
C GLY A 612 -36.09 -12.29 21.10
N GLY A 613 -36.33 -13.39 20.38
CA GLY A 613 -37.19 -14.50 20.81
C GLY A 613 -38.71 -14.34 20.64
N GLU A 614 -39.20 -13.22 20.12
CA GLU A 614 -40.63 -13.01 19.82
C GLU A 614 -40.94 -13.19 18.32
N ALA A 615 -42.24 -13.31 18.02
CA ALA A 615 -42.79 -13.15 16.68
C ALA A 615 -43.33 -11.70 16.52
N ASP A 616 -42.41 -10.72 16.50
CA ASP A 616 -42.71 -9.32 16.23
C ASP A 616 -41.94 -8.81 14.98
N ASP A 617 -42.07 -7.52 14.64
CA ASP A 617 -41.52 -7.01 13.38
C ASP A 617 -39.98 -6.80 13.45
N GLY A 618 -39.37 -6.71 14.64
CA GLY A 618 -37.96 -6.38 14.80
C GLY A 618 -37.53 -5.80 16.15
N ILE A 619 -36.22 -5.54 16.28
CA ILE A 619 -35.62 -4.94 17.49
C ILE A 619 -35.50 -3.43 17.33
N LEU A 620 -35.99 -2.69 18.33
CA LEU A 620 -35.78 -1.25 18.49
C LEU A 620 -34.58 -0.99 19.42
N VAL A 621 -33.67 -0.09 19.02
CA VAL A 621 -32.60 0.47 19.88
C VAL A 621 -32.53 1.99 19.73
N TYR A 622 -31.72 2.64 20.56
CA TYR A 622 -31.51 4.08 20.53
C TYR A 622 -30.02 4.39 20.54
N ARG A 623 -29.56 5.16 19.55
CA ARG A 623 -28.15 5.56 19.43
C ARG A 623 -27.96 6.93 20.06
N TYR A 624 -26.93 7.08 20.88
CA TYR A 624 -26.44 8.36 21.38
C TYR A 624 -24.90 8.37 21.30
N ILE A 625 -24.33 9.35 20.61
CA ILE A 625 -22.89 9.63 20.55
C ILE A 625 -22.68 11.10 20.93
N PRO A 626 -21.92 11.41 21.99
CA PRO A 626 -21.69 12.79 22.43
C PRO A 626 -20.73 13.53 21.49
N LYS A 627 -20.85 14.86 21.46
CA LYS A 627 -19.84 15.73 20.84
C LYS A 627 -18.52 15.70 21.60
N VAL A 628 -17.43 15.94 20.89
CA VAL A 628 -16.10 16.13 21.49
C VAL A 628 -15.97 17.58 21.97
N GLY A 629 -15.51 17.78 23.20
CA GLY A 629 -15.23 19.10 23.78
C GLY A 629 -15.83 19.31 25.17
N ARG A 630 -15.27 20.26 25.93
CA ARG A 630 -15.80 20.64 27.25
C ARG A 630 -17.10 21.44 27.13
N ASP A 631 -17.13 22.37 26.18
CA ASP A 631 -18.22 23.33 26.01
C ASP A 631 -19.45 22.73 25.29
N THR A 632 -19.27 21.55 24.69
CA THR A 632 -20.30 20.75 24.01
C THR A 632 -20.83 19.60 24.88
N LYS A 633 -20.41 19.51 26.16
CA LYS A 633 -20.82 18.44 27.08
C LYS A 633 -22.36 18.38 27.21
N GLY A 634 -22.92 17.19 27.00
CA GLY A 634 -24.37 16.94 27.01
C GLY A 634 -25.06 17.13 25.66
N GLN A 635 -24.35 17.62 24.64
CA GLN A 635 -24.85 17.66 23.26
C GLN A 635 -24.47 16.37 22.53
N ALA A 636 -25.41 15.81 21.77
CA ALA A 636 -25.13 14.72 20.85
C ALA A 636 -24.48 15.22 19.55
N GLU A 637 -23.55 14.43 19.02
CA GLU A 637 -23.13 14.45 17.62
C GLU A 637 -24.07 13.58 16.78
N ALA A 638 -24.57 12.48 17.34
CA ALA A 638 -25.58 11.63 16.73
C ALA A 638 -26.55 11.09 17.79
N GLU A 639 -27.84 11.37 17.63
CA GLU A 639 -28.92 10.91 18.51
C GLU A 639 -30.14 10.57 17.68
N TYR A 640 -30.53 9.28 17.64
CA TYR A 640 -31.69 8.81 16.88
C TYR A 640 -32.09 7.36 17.23
N PRO A 641 -33.37 7.00 17.04
CA PRO A 641 -33.84 5.62 17.09
C PRO A 641 -33.34 4.79 15.89
N ILE A 642 -33.17 3.50 16.12
CA ILE A 642 -32.75 2.50 15.13
C ILE A 642 -33.65 1.28 15.23
N PHE A 643 -33.91 0.64 14.10
CA PHE A 643 -34.71 -0.58 14.00
C PHE A 643 -33.95 -1.67 13.22
N VAL A 644 -34.10 -2.92 13.65
CA VAL A 644 -33.58 -4.12 12.99
C VAL A 644 -34.77 -4.99 12.58
N PRO A 645 -35.23 -4.95 11.32
CA PRO A 645 -36.39 -5.72 10.89
C PRO A 645 -36.07 -7.22 10.80
N HIS A 646 -36.80 -8.08 11.52
CA HIS A 646 -36.55 -9.52 11.51
C HIS A 646 -36.68 -10.15 10.12
N ALA A 647 -37.62 -9.67 9.31
CA ALA A 647 -37.84 -10.11 7.94
C ALA A 647 -36.78 -9.64 6.92
N ALA A 648 -35.93 -8.68 7.30
CA ALA A 648 -34.75 -8.27 6.53
C ALA A 648 -33.52 -9.05 6.99
N GLU A 649 -33.28 -9.09 8.31
CA GLU A 649 -32.11 -9.74 8.90
C GLU A 649 -32.01 -11.24 8.60
N SER A 650 -33.14 -11.95 8.67
CA SER A 650 -33.24 -13.39 8.36
C SER A 650 -32.87 -13.75 6.91
N LYS A 651 -32.81 -12.76 6.01
CA LYS A 651 -32.36 -12.94 4.62
C LYS A 651 -30.86 -12.72 4.44
N VAL A 652 -30.19 -12.06 5.39
CA VAL A 652 -28.74 -11.83 5.36
C VAL A 652 -28.03 -13.12 5.76
N VAL A 653 -28.19 -13.57 7.00
CA VAL A 653 -27.68 -14.86 7.49
C VAL A 653 -28.85 -15.68 8.02
N PRO A 654 -29.33 -16.71 7.29
CA PRO A 654 -30.42 -17.55 7.79
C PRO A 654 -29.93 -18.43 8.95
N SER A 655 -30.52 -18.24 10.12
CA SER A 655 -30.29 -19.09 11.29
C SER A 655 -31.02 -20.43 11.16
N LYS A 656 -30.37 -21.51 11.63
CA LYS A 656 -30.93 -22.86 11.72
C LYS A 656 -30.84 -23.37 13.14
N VAL A 657 -32.00 -23.50 13.80
CA VAL A 657 -32.12 -24.16 15.10
C VAL A 657 -31.84 -25.66 14.96
N THR A 658 -31.16 -26.23 15.95
CA THR A 658 -30.76 -27.65 16.00
C THR A 658 -31.15 -28.34 17.29
N ARG A 659 -31.33 -27.59 18.38
CA ARG A 659 -31.76 -28.09 19.69
C ARG A 659 -32.53 -27.00 20.42
N VAL A 660 -33.66 -27.35 21.01
CA VAL A 660 -34.44 -26.51 21.92
C VAL A 660 -34.60 -27.29 23.22
N GLN A 661 -34.33 -26.64 24.35
CA GLN A 661 -34.68 -27.14 25.67
C GLN A 661 -35.54 -26.11 26.41
N ARG A 662 -36.58 -26.54 27.12
CA ARG A 662 -37.42 -25.68 27.98
C ARG A 662 -37.36 -26.11 29.44
N THR A 663 -37.74 -25.19 30.32
CA THR A 663 -38.01 -25.48 31.73
C THR A 663 -39.04 -24.50 32.31
N SER A 664 -39.68 -24.89 33.41
CA SER A 664 -40.43 -24.00 34.31
C SER A 664 -39.62 -23.56 35.54
N LYS A 665 -38.43 -24.14 35.77
CA LYS A 665 -37.52 -23.80 36.86
C LYS A 665 -36.41 -22.89 36.36
N ALA A 666 -36.64 -21.59 36.46
CA ALA A 666 -35.61 -20.60 36.22
C ALA A 666 -35.55 -19.57 37.35
N LYS A 667 -34.40 -18.90 37.49
CA LYS A 667 -34.15 -17.87 38.49
C LYS A 667 -33.34 -16.73 37.89
N VAL A 668 -33.60 -15.51 38.34
CA VAL A 668 -32.85 -14.29 38.02
C VAL A 668 -32.64 -13.52 39.31
N ASP A 669 -31.38 -13.35 39.72
CA ASP A 669 -30.98 -12.48 40.82
C ASP A 669 -30.07 -11.37 40.27
N ILE A 670 -30.39 -10.11 40.57
CA ILE A 670 -29.58 -8.96 40.18
C ILE A 670 -29.27 -8.13 41.42
N HIS A 671 -27.99 -7.89 41.66
CA HIS A 671 -27.47 -7.08 42.75
C HIS A 671 -26.93 -5.77 42.16
N GLY A 672 -27.57 -4.65 42.48
CA GLY A 672 -27.16 -3.31 42.01
C GLY A 672 -25.73 -2.90 42.41
N LEU A 673 -25.22 -3.51 43.49
CA LEU A 673 -24.00 -3.14 44.21
C LEU A 673 -23.96 -1.63 44.50
N ASP A 674 -22.79 -1.06 44.76
CA ASP A 674 -22.58 0.37 44.97
C ASP A 674 -21.64 0.97 43.90
N TRP A 675 -21.35 2.27 44.03
CA TRP A 675 -20.48 3.00 43.13
C TRP A 675 -18.99 2.63 43.27
N ASP A 676 -18.57 2.03 44.39
CA ASP A 676 -17.18 1.62 44.59
C ASP A 676 -16.93 0.25 43.93
N ALA A 677 -17.91 -0.66 44.00
CA ALA A 677 -17.88 -1.95 43.34
C ALA A 677 -18.13 -1.89 41.83
N LEU A 678 -18.98 -0.96 41.35
CA LEU A 678 -19.34 -0.80 39.94
C LEU A 678 -19.22 0.67 39.45
N PRO A 679 -18.05 1.32 39.53
CA PRO A 679 -17.89 2.76 39.26
C PRO A 679 -18.38 3.21 37.87
N THR A 680 -18.27 2.35 36.86
CA THR A 680 -18.73 2.65 35.49
C THR A 680 -20.05 1.97 35.11
N LEU A 681 -20.64 1.15 35.98
CA LEU A 681 -21.81 0.31 35.65
C LEU A 681 -22.96 0.39 36.67
N HIS A 682 -22.75 0.90 37.88
CA HIS A 682 -23.76 0.96 38.93
C HIS A 682 -25.06 1.63 38.44
N HIS A 683 -24.95 2.76 37.73
CA HIS A 683 -26.09 3.49 37.15
C HIS A 683 -26.96 2.67 36.18
N VAL A 684 -26.46 1.57 35.62
CA VAL A 684 -27.23 0.61 34.82
C VAL A 684 -27.67 -0.57 35.68
N VAL A 685 -26.75 -1.16 36.44
CA VAL A 685 -26.99 -2.41 37.18
C VAL A 685 -27.96 -2.22 38.35
N SER A 686 -27.94 -1.07 39.04
CA SER A 686 -28.95 -0.75 40.06
C SER A 686 -30.34 -0.58 39.46
N ARG A 687 -30.44 0.08 38.30
CA ARG A 687 -31.69 0.22 37.53
C ARG A 687 -32.22 -1.12 37.01
N LEU A 688 -31.36 -2.09 36.71
CA LEU A 688 -31.76 -3.46 36.38
C LEU A 688 -32.22 -4.23 37.63
N GLY A 689 -31.57 -4.03 38.78
CA GLY A 689 -31.96 -4.63 40.06
C GLY A 689 -33.28 -4.09 40.63
N GLU A 690 -33.78 -2.96 40.15
CA GLU A 690 -35.12 -2.46 40.46
C GLU A 690 -36.26 -3.23 39.78
N ILE A 691 -35.98 -4.02 38.74
CA ILE A 691 -37.02 -4.72 37.94
C ILE A 691 -37.51 -5.95 38.73
N PRO A 692 -38.76 -5.98 39.26
CA PRO A 692 -39.27 -7.17 39.93
C PRO A 692 -39.58 -8.26 38.91
N ILE A 693 -39.22 -9.50 39.22
CA ILE A 693 -39.54 -10.68 38.43
C ILE A 693 -40.83 -11.29 39.00
N ASP A 694 -41.98 -10.71 38.65
CA ASP A 694 -43.28 -11.06 39.27
C ASP A 694 -43.71 -12.50 38.96
N GLU A 695 -43.46 -12.94 37.72
CA GLU A 695 -43.82 -14.28 37.23
C GLU A 695 -42.93 -14.63 36.02
N ILE A 696 -42.19 -15.75 36.07
CA ILE A 696 -41.49 -16.30 34.91
C ILE A 696 -42.51 -17.04 34.05
N ILE A 697 -42.60 -16.66 32.76
CA ILE A 697 -43.60 -17.17 31.81
C ILE A 697 -43.01 -18.03 30.70
N ASP A 698 -41.70 -17.94 30.46
CA ASP A 698 -40.96 -18.83 29.55
C ASP A 698 -39.50 -18.90 29.98
N ALA A 699 -38.87 -20.08 29.89
CA ALA A 699 -37.44 -20.24 30.09
C ALA A 699 -36.92 -21.35 29.16
N LYS A 700 -35.97 -21.00 28.28
CA LYS A 700 -35.50 -21.89 27.21
C LYS A 700 -34.02 -21.72 26.89
N VAL A 701 -33.41 -22.76 26.33
CA VAL A 701 -32.08 -22.76 25.71
C VAL A 701 -32.19 -23.26 24.27
N VAL A 702 -31.77 -22.44 23.31
CA VAL A 702 -31.86 -22.69 21.87
C VAL A 702 -30.46 -22.71 21.27
N SER A 703 -30.09 -23.76 20.54
CA SER A 703 -28.76 -23.87 19.90
C SER A 703 -28.88 -24.10 18.39
N GLY A 704 -27.96 -23.52 17.62
CA GLY A 704 -28.03 -23.57 16.16
C GLY A 704 -26.80 -23.04 15.43
N PHE A 705 -26.94 -22.93 14.11
CA PHE A 705 -25.97 -22.38 13.17
C PHE A 705 -26.53 -21.13 12.48
N GLY A 706 -25.67 -20.31 11.90
CA GLY A 706 -26.06 -19.08 11.22
C GLY A 706 -26.27 -17.95 12.23
N VAL A 707 -25.23 -17.12 12.40
CA VAL A 707 -25.23 -15.99 13.33
C VAL A 707 -25.49 -14.70 12.55
N PRO A 708 -26.63 -14.02 12.78
CA PRO A 708 -26.92 -12.73 12.16
C PRO A 708 -25.88 -11.67 12.53
N ASP A 709 -25.46 -10.85 11.56
CA ASP A 709 -24.46 -9.79 11.77
C ASP A 709 -25.09 -8.42 12.06
N VAL A 710 -26.43 -8.39 12.04
CA VAL A 710 -27.32 -7.28 12.33
C VAL A 710 -27.18 -6.10 11.35
N SER A 711 -26.67 -6.37 10.14
CA SER A 711 -26.49 -5.38 9.08
C SER A 711 -27.77 -4.75 8.55
N SER A 712 -28.94 -5.34 8.80
CA SER A 712 -30.24 -4.71 8.48
C SER A 712 -30.64 -3.57 9.42
N ALA A 713 -29.81 -3.25 10.43
CA ALA A 713 -30.03 -2.11 11.32
C ALA A 713 -30.11 -0.80 10.54
N MET A 714 -31.25 -0.11 10.65
CA MET A 714 -31.51 1.16 9.96
C MET A 714 -31.95 2.26 10.93
N ARG A 715 -31.49 3.49 10.68
CA ARG A 715 -32.05 4.69 11.30
C ARG A 715 -33.50 4.88 10.79
N ILE A 716 -34.42 5.22 11.69
CA ILE A 716 -35.88 5.27 11.38
C ILE A 716 -36.54 6.65 11.52
N GLU A 717 -35.74 7.72 11.59
CA GLU A 717 -36.13 9.15 11.60
C GLU A 717 -35.12 9.98 10.78
#